data_AF-A0AAN9BXR3-F1
#
_entry.id   AF-A0AAN9BXR3-F1
#
_cell.length_a   1.000
_cell.length_b   1.000
_cell.length_c   1.000
_cell.angle_alpha   90.00
_cell.angle_beta   90.00
_cell.angle_gamma   90.00
#
_symmetry.space_group_name_H-M   'P 1'
#
loop_
_entity.id
_entity.type
_entity.pdbx_description
1 polymer ?
#
loop_
_entity_poly.entity_id
_entity_poly.type
_entity_poly.pdbx_seq_one_letter_code
_entity_poly.pdbx_strand_id
1 'polypeptide(L)'
;MDDPLKTCPICNEPCDVEFNTLGKKGCARIKDSSQRRQNRTVQPTVGQRVHIECRRDYTNDNNIEKDLRQQNRDTDKTELGERSTRSKQHRFDFASCCFFCGTRVNLSKTRGPDEAYRVRTLSLQTEILKKCDERNDEWADIVKGKLEFARDLHAADAVYHITCNCNFRALGLSIPKRYNDKPGAYALTNAPSRSVGRPPDTEKLEVFEKTAEYLINHDDEQITIGELVQKMQEFSGGVGYTTKWMKEKLLERFDEKIIIANILGKSNVVTFRTTAKSILHDFYNSPKTNDDESEKLKLVKAAAALIKNEIKAASATTNKEYPTSEDISSGAYNLDFVPQSLQLFLRLIFSEKDADNKIASVGQAIVQAARPRVVIAPLQIGLGVQMHHHFGSRYLINVLNAMGFSSSYTEVQRFEANAAVSQSTDIPGCAKNVILQYVADNVDHNSCTLDGYNSFHGMGMIATTTPGTRRTTPIPRLDVTSKDSKEKGTIDIVYFQSKAVHFGNTTYRELKNLRAVDPSIHLDVLWKVVWPLKPARPSWSGTMQAVHNDRHPGKSSVFFLPMIDMNPGDLTCIHSTLLFTAKEAKRHGSTPVLTFDQPLFWKAHEIVANKPDDADLASIVLRLEGFHMEMSFLGCIGRLMEGSGLQEVLELTYAPTAVNYMLQGKAVSRAVRGHFLVDSALNALLTSQTFKISLPLPDLDVTLSDVSIEEIDSTDVPEDVQIAGTVDDIVPSANEDAPVSCEEPDGDLARAANMWDLLMSGAIPLGEVCVDETIASIQLKLERQKQTLKCHPTAALWIQYMDMVDILRKFLKAERTGNWDLHLSTVHEMMPFMAAAGHNLYTKSLHLYLQDMLQLKETHKDVYQSFQAGHHVRRTDRCWAGLSTDR
;
A
#
# COMPACT_ATOMS: atom_id res chain seq x y z
N MET A 1 -15.99 40.92 39.68
CA MET A 1 -15.37 40.88 41.01
C MET A 1 -14.39 39.72 40.98
N ASP A 2 -13.11 40.01 40.80
CA ASP A 2 -12.08 38.98 40.66
C ASP A 2 -11.80 38.32 42.01
N ASP A 3 -11.79 36.99 42.03
CA ASP A 3 -11.52 36.19 43.22
C ASP A 3 -10.05 36.40 43.65
N PRO A 4 -9.79 37.05 44.81
CA PRO A 4 -8.44 37.40 45.23
C PRO A 4 -7.54 36.17 45.49
N LEU A 5 -8.13 34.97 45.57
CA LEU A 5 -7.37 33.72 45.68
C LEU A 5 -6.79 33.23 44.34
N LYS A 6 -7.27 33.75 43.21
CA LYS A 6 -6.81 33.36 41.87
C LYS A 6 -5.76 34.28 41.28
N THR A 7 -5.45 35.41 41.91
CA THR A 7 -4.42 36.35 41.45
C THR A 7 -3.08 36.12 42.15
N CYS A 8 -2.00 36.12 41.37
CA CYS A 8 -0.63 35.93 41.85
C CYS A 8 -0.19 37.10 42.76
N PRO A 9 0.26 36.86 44.01
CA PRO A 9 0.64 37.95 44.92
C PRO A 9 1.95 38.67 44.55
N ILE A 10 2.70 38.16 43.56
CA ILE A 10 4.01 38.72 43.16
C ILE A 10 3.87 39.64 41.93
N CYS A 11 3.07 39.24 40.93
CA CYS A 11 2.88 40.01 39.69
C CYS A 11 1.48 40.62 39.54
N ASN A 12 0.54 40.33 40.45
CA ASN A 12 -0.86 40.77 40.43
C ASN A 12 -1.67 40.35 39.17
N GLU A 13 -1.22 39.32 38.44
CA GLU A 13 -1.95 38.74 37.30
C GLU A 13 -2.73 37.48 37.69
N PRO A 14 -3.84 37.15 37.00
CA PRO A 14 -4.61 35.93 37.25
C PRO A 14 -3.82 34.65 36.91
N CYS A 15 -3.95 33.63 37.76
CA CYS A 15 -3.28 32.33 37.64
C CYS A 15 -4.21 31.28 37.00
N ASP A 16 -4.28 31.29 35.67
CA ASP A 16 -5.17 30.40 34.90
C ASP A 16 -4.51 29.07 34.49
N VAL A 17 -3.19 29.04 34.33
CA VAL A 17 -2.41 27.84 33.94
C VAL A 17 -1.07 27.81 34.70
N GLU A 18 -0.60 26.62 35.13
CA GLU A 18 0.69 26.41 35.83
C GLU A 18 0.94 27.25 37.11
N PHE A 19 0.13 27.02 38.15
CA PHE A 19 0.26 27.69 39.45
C PHE A 19 0.48 26.70 40.60
N ASN A 20 1.09 27.21 41.68
CA ASN A 20 1.12 26.56 42.98
C ASN A 20 0.11 27.20 43.92
N THR A 21 -0.55 26.40 44.76
CA THR A 21 -1.38 26.91 45.86
C THR A 21 -0.52 27.09 47.11
N LEU A 22 -0.52 28.29 47.70
CA LEU A 22 0.36 28.63 48.81
C LEU A 22 -0.10 28.02 50.13
N GLY A 23 0.68 27.08 50.67
CA GLY A 23 0.58 26.63 52.06
C GLY A 23 1.29 27.56 53.05
N LYS A 24 1.13 27.34 54.36
CA LYS A 24 1.73 28.15 55.44
C LYS A 24 3.25 28.39 55.26
N LYS A 25 4.00 27.36 54.88
CA LYS A 25 5.46 27.46 54.62
C LYS A 25 5.77 28.29 53.36
N GLY A 26 4.92 28.24 52.34
CA GLY A 26 5.07 29.02 51.11
C GLY A 26 4.89 30.51 51.34
N CYS A 27 3.85 30.89 52.09
CA CYS A 27 3.61 32.28 52.48
C CYS A 27 4.78 32.84 53.31
N ALA A 28 5.31 32.07 54.27
CA ALA A 28 6.43 32.50 55.09
C ALA A 28 7.70 32.81 54.26
N ARG A 29 8.04 31.94 53.29
CA ARG A 29 9.23 32.13 52.45
C ARG A 29 9.13 33.33 51.51
N ILE A 30 7.95 33.62 50.98
CA ILE A 30 7.72 34.81 50.15
C ILE A 30 7.79 36.08 50.99
N LYS A 31 7.25 36.07 52.22
CA LYS A 31 7.36 37.21 53.16
C LYS A 31 8.81 37.48 53.57
N ASP A 32 9.59 36.45 53.85
CA ASP A 32 11.02 36.57 54.14
C ASP A 32 11.80 37.17 52.95
N SER A 33 11.52 36.69 51.73
CA SER A 33 12.15 37.20 50.50
C SER A 33 11.79 38.67 50.25
N SER A 34 10.54 39.07 50.50
CA SER A 34 10.06 40.45 50.42
C SER A 34 10.75 41.36 51.45
N GLN A 35 10.95 40.89 52.69
CA GLN A 35 11.72 41.61 53.71
C GLN A 35 13.18 41.81 53.31
N ARG A 36 13.84 40.76 52.79
CA ARG A 36 15.24 40.83 52.34
C ARG A 36 15.46 41.76 51.15
N ARG A 37 14.46 41.92 50.27
CA ARG A 37 14.47 42.89 49.16
C ARG A 37 14.10 44.31 49.58
N GLN A 38 13.85 44.56 50.88
CA GLN A 38 13.33 45.82 51.44
C GLN A 38 12.01 46.32 50.80
N ASN A 39 11.34 45.49 50.01
CA ASN A 39 10.11 45.81 49.30
C ASN A 39 8.93 45.09 49.99
N ARG A 40 8.40 45.70 51.07
CA ARG A 40 7.39 45.13 52.00
C ARG A 40 5.96 45.02 51.41
N THR A 41 5.82 45.02 50.09
CA THR A 41 4.54 45.13 49.38
C THR A 41 3.83 43.80 49.17
N VAL A 42 4.55 42.67 49.19
CA VAL A 42 3.98 41.34 48.87
C VAL A 42 3.45 40.65 50.13
N GLN A 43 2.13 40.56 50.27
CA GLN A 43 1.43 39.91 51.39
C GLN A 43 0.63 38.68 50.91
N PRO A 44 1.24 37.49 50.82
CA PRO A 44 0.54 36.29 50.37
C PRO A 44 -0.38 35.72 51.45
N THR A 45 -1.54 35.23 51.04
CA THR A 45 -2.53 34.55 51.90
C THR A 45 -2.48 33.02 51.71
N VAL A 46 -2.75 32.24 52.76
CA VAL A 46 -2.79 30.77 52.67
C VAL A 46 -3.96 30.35 51.78
N GLY A 47 -3.72 29.50 50.78
CA GLY A 47 -4.71 29.10 49.78
C GLY A 47 -4.68 29.93 48.49
N GLN A 48 -3.88 31.00 48.41
CA GLN A 48 -3.74 31.83 47.21
C GLN A 48 -2.86 31.16 46.14
N ARG A 49 -3.21 31.33 44.87
CA ARG A 49 -2.44 30.83 43.72
C ARG A 49 -1.24 31.75 43.42
N VAL A 50 -0.10 31.16 43.07
CA VAL A 50 1.11 31.86 42.62
C VAL A 50 1.69 31.14 41.40
N HIS A 51 2.11 31.88 40.37
CA HIS A 51 2.82 31.29 39.24
C HIS A 51 4.08 30.58 39.72
N ILE A 52 4.35 29.40 39.17
CA ILE A 52 5.51 28.58 39.55
C ILE A 52 6.81 29.37 39.33
N GLU A 53 6.91 30.08 38.20
CA GLU A 53 8.08 30.89 37.85
C GLU A 53 8.23 32.11 38.76
N CYS A 54 7.15 32.87 39.01
CA CYS A 54 7.20 34.01 39.92
C CYS A 54 7.68 33.59 41.31
N ARG A 55 7.21 32.46 41.83
CA ARG A 55 7.66 31.94 43.12
C ARG A 55 9.16 31.56 43.07
N ARG A 56 9.60 30.86 42.03
CA ARG A 56 11.00 30.44 41.86
C ARG A 56 11.94 31.64 41.83
N ASP A 57 11.61 32.64 41.03
CA ASP A 57 12.52 33.76 40.78
C ASP A 57 12.52 34.78 41.92
N TYR A 58 11.36 35.01 42.56
CA TYR A 58 11.23 35.95 43.67
C TYR A 58 11.91 35.44 44.95
N THR A 59 11.87 34.12 45.20
CA THR A 59 12.47 33.49 46.39
C THR A 59 13.91 33.01 46.20
N ASN A 60 14.52 33.27 45.04
CA ASN A 60 15.91 32.92 44.72
C ASN A 60 16.90 33.96 45.30
N ASP A 61 17.85 33.50 46.11
CA ASP A 61 18.86 34.34 46.78
C ASP A 61 19.72 35.18 45.83
N ASN A 62 20.10 34.64 44.68
CA ASN A 62 20.92 35.36 43.69
C ASN A 62 20.15 36.54 43.08
N ASN A 63 18.84 36.38 42.89
CA ASN A 63 17.98 37.44 42.38
C ASN A 63 17.71 38.51 43.45
N ILE A 64 17.64 38.14 44.72
CA ILE A 64 17.54 39.08 45.85
C ILE A 64 18.80 39.96 45.90
N GLU A 65 19.98 39.34 45.80
CA GLU A 65 21.26 40.06 45.84
C GLU A 65 21.46 40.96 44.63
N LYS A 66 20.98 40.55 43.45
CA LYS A 66 20.99 41.37 42.24
C LYS A 66 20.14 42.64 42.38
N ASP A 67 18.94 42.52 42.94
CA ASP A 67 18.05 43.68 43.16
C ASP A 67 18.64 44.66 44.19
N LEU A 68 19.24 44.16 45.28
CA LEU A 68 19.94 44.99 46.27
C LEU A 68 21.14 45.74 45.66
N ARG A 69 21.89 45.08 44.76
CA ARG A 69 23.00 45.72 44.01
C ARG A 69 22.53 46.73 42.97
N GLN A 70 21.28 46.67 42.54
CA GLN A 70 20.66 47.64 41.64
C GLN A 70 20.17 48.86 42.43
N GLN A 71 19.48 48.63 43.56
CA GLN A 71 19.03 49.70 44.46
C GLN A 71 20.19 50.53 45.02
N ASN A 72 21.32 49.89 45.39
CA ASN A 72 22.51 50.61 45.87
C ASN A 72 23.22 51.41 44.76
N ARG A 73 22.99 51.14 43.47
CA ARG A 73 23.55 51.92 42.36
C ARG A 73 22.77 53.21 42.08
N ASP A 74 21.51 53.26 42.46
CA ASP A 74 20.64 54.42 42.20
C ASP A 74 20.68 55.45 43.35
N THR A 75 21.27 55.11 44.50
CA THR A 75 21.45 56.00 45.67
C THR A 75 22.78 56.77 45.72
N ASP A 76 23.75 56.48 44.85
CA ASP A 76 25.10 57.10 44.87
C ASP A 76 25.24 58.35 43.96
N LYS A 77 24.11 58.95 43.55
CA LYS A 77 24.06 60.19 42.75
C LYS A 77 23.64 61.41 43.59
N THR A 78 24.35 61.70 44.68
CA THR A 78 24.29 63.04 45.30
C THR A 78 25.51 63.34 46.16
N GLU A 79 26.08 64.53 45.94
CA GLU A 79 27.01 65.28 46.81
C GLU A 79 28.54 65.04 46.72
N LEU A 80 29.12 65.75 45.75
CA LEU A 80 30.27 66.68 45.83
C LEU A 80 31.23 66.61 47.04
N GLY A 81 32.43 66.08 46.78
CA GLY A 81 33.69 66.85 46.70
C GLY A 81 34.38 67.34 47.98
N GLU A 82 35.63 66.89 48.21
CA GLU A 82 36.73 67.79 48.62
C GLU A 82 38.14 67.18 48.42
N ARG A 83 39.11 68.10 48.35
CA ARG A 83 40.46 68.00 47.76
C ARG A 83 41.49 67.34 48.71
N SER A 84 42.57 66.71 48.19
CA SER A 84 43.97 66.99 48.62
C SER A 84 45.07 66.23 47.85
N THR A 85 45.92 67.00 47.17
CA THR A 85 47.41 66.99 47.02
C THR A 85 48.28 65.72 46.88
N ARG A 86 49.36 65.94 46.08
CA ARG A 86 50.50 65.12 45.63
C ARG A 86 51.21 64.20 46.64
N SER A 87 51.74 63.11 46.04
CA SER A 87 52.80 62.16 46.43
C SER A 87 52.51 61.06 47.46
N LYS A 88 52.10 59.88 46.97
CA LYS A 88 52.42 58.55 47.54
C LYS A 88 52.75 57.58 46.40
N GLN A 89 53.94 56.98 46.43
CA GLN A 89 54.35 55.90 45.52
C GLN A 89 53.42 54.70 45.71
N HIS A 90 52.76 54.25 44.64
CA HIS A 90 51.85 53.10 44.67
C HIS A 90 52.67 51.80 44.77
N ARG A 91 52.54 51.06 45.89
CA ARG A 91 52.99 49.65 45.98
C ARG A 91 52.13 48.78 45.04
N PHE A 92 52.76 47.84 44.34
CA PHE A 92 52.06 46.85 43.52
C PHE A 92 51.32 45.85 44.41
N ASP A 93 50.04 45.61 44.12
CA ASP A 93 49.20 44.67 44.88
C ASP A 93 49.14 43.32 44.16
N PHE A 94 49.85 42.32 44.70
CA PHE A 94 49.92 40.98 44.14
C PHE A 94 48.59 40.21 44.22
N ALA A 95 47.72 40.53 45.19
CA ALA A 95 46.48 39.81 45.40
C ALA A 95 45.36 40.27 44.45
N SER A 96 45.44 41.51 43.97
CA SER A 96 44.42 42.09 43.08
C SER A 96 44.90 42.42 41.67
N CYS A 97 46.21 42.45 41.40
CA CYS A 97 46.76 42.72 40.07
C CYS A 97 47.57 41.55 39.52
N CYS A 98 47.38 41.26 38.23
CA CYS A 98 48.12 40.23 37.51
C CYS A 98 49.61 40.57 37.51
N PHE A 99 50.47 39.73 38.06
CA PHE A 99 51.90 40.08 38.15
C PHE A 99 52.58 40.18 36.77
N PHE A 100 52.06 39.51 35.73
CA PHE A 100 52.58 39.61 34.35
C PHE A 100 52.23 40.94 33.66
N CYS A 101 50.96 41.35 33.63
CA CYS A 101 50.54 42.54 32.87
C CYS A 101 50.23 43.77 33.75
N GLY A 102 50.15 43.59 35.07
CA GLY A 102 49.89 44.66 36.03
C GLY A 102 48.44 45.12 36.15
N THR A 103 47.52 44.62 35.31
CA THR A 103 46.10 44.97 35.37
C THR A 103 45.36 44.23 36.47
N ARG A 104 44.30 44.85 37.02
CA ARG A 104 43.46 44.22 38.06
C ARG A 104 42.78 42.96 37.55
N VAL A 105 42.76 41.94 38.39
CA VAL A 105 42.22 40.60 38.11
C VAL A 105 40.84 40.45 38.74
N ASN A 106 39.92 39.82 38.03
CA ASN A 106 38.64 39.38 38.57
C ASN A 106 38.56 37.84 38.60
N LEU A 107 38.72 37.25 39.79
CA LEU A 107 38.68 35.80 40.01
C LEU A 107 37.29 35.16 39.83
N SER A 108 36.22 35.95 39.65
CA SER A 108 34.86 35.41 39.46
C SER A 108 34.61 34.90 38.04
N LYS A 109 35.50 35.18 37.08
CA LYS A 109 35.39 34.73 35.69
C LYS A 109 36.04 33.36 35.51
N THR A 110 35.22 32.34 35.25
CA THR A 110 35.66 30.94 35.11
C THR A 110 35.87 30.47 33.66
N ARG A 111 35.55 31.30 32.65
CA ARG A 111 35.78 31.01 31.23
C ARG A 111 36.05 32.28 30.44
N GLY A 112 37.08 32.26 29.59
CA GLY A 112 37.36 33.31 28.62
C GLY A 112 38.73 33.98 28.81
N PRO A 113 39.03 35.06 28.06
CA PRO A 113 40.37 35.66 28.03
C PRO A 113 40.83 36.37 29.31
N ASP A 114 39.90 36.65 30.23
CA ASP A 114 40.16 37.25 31.55
C ASP A 114 40.19 36.20 32.67
N GLU A 115 40.17 34.92 32.31
CA GLU A 115 40.28 33.82 33.26
C GLU A 115 41.65 33.88 33.97
N ALA A 116 41.61 33.80 35.29
CA ALA A 116 42.76 34.05 36.15
C ALA A 116 42.84 33.09 37.32
N TYR A 117 44.06 32.84 37.78
CA TYR A 117 44.35 31.93 38.89
C TYR A 117 45.24 32.58 39.94
N ARG A 118 45.16 32.07 41.16
CA ARG A 118 46.14 32.32 42.23
C ARG A 118 47.34 31.39 42.07
N VAL A 119 48.53 31.88 42.37
CA VAL A 119 49.74 31.08 42.47
C VAL A 119 49.62 30.16 43.68
N ARG A 120 49.70 28.84 43.46
CA ARG A 120 49.54 27.81 44.50
C ARG A 120 50.81 27.02 44.82
N THR A 121 51.86 27.14 44.01
CA THR A 121 53.06 26.31 44.14
C THR A 121 54.32 27.15 43.96
N LEU A 122 55.37 26.84 44.73
CA LEU A 122 56.72 27.41 44.52
C LEU A 122 57.32 26.97 43.17
N SER A 123 56.94 25.80 42.65
CA SER A 123 57.42 25.30 41.35
C SER A 123 57.08 26.26 40.20
N LEU A 124 55.90 26.90 40.24
CA LEU A 124 55.50 27.87 39.22
C LEU A 124 56.41 29.10 39.23
N GLN A 125 56.82 29.57 40.41
CA GLN A 125 57.74 30.69 40.55
C GLN A 125 59.13 30.35 39.98
N THR A 126 59.66 29.16 40.25
CA THR A 126 60.95 28.70 39.71
C THR A 126 60.92 28.59 38.18
N GLU A 127 59.83 28.09 37.60
CA GLU A 127 59.68 28.01 36.14
C GLU A 127 59.60 29.39 35.48
N ILE A 128 58.94 30.36 36.11
CA ILE A 128 58.82 31.73 35.58
C ILE A 128 60.17 32.45 35.64
N LEU A 129 60.93 32.29 36.72
CA LEU A 129 62.29 32.85 36.82
C LEU A 129 63.21 32.32 35.72
N LYS A 130 63.20 31.00 35.47
CA LYS A 130 63.94 30.41 34.37
C LYS A 130 63.50 31.00 33.01
N LYS A 131 62.20 31.22 32.82
CA LYS A 131 61.67 31.85 31.61
C LYS A 131 62.02 33.33 31.48
N CYS A 132 62.17 34.07 32.58
CA CYS A 132 62.70 35.43 32.54
C CYS A 132 64.14 35.44 31.99
N ASP A 133 64.99 34.53 32.47
CA ASP A 133 66.39 34.41 32.01
C ASP A 133 66.47 33.96 30.53
N GLU A 134 65.56 33.11 30.06
CA GLU A 134 65.50 32.68 28.66
C GLU A 134 64.99 33.77 27.69
N ARG A 135 64.10 34.67 28.13
CA ARG A 135 63.50 35.71 27.26
C ARG A 135 64.35 36.96 27.14
N ASN A 136 64.97 37.39 28.24
CA ASN A 136 65.86 38.56 28.30
C ASN A 136 65.28 39.82 27.59
N ASP A 137 63.99 40.12 27.82
CA ASP A 137 63.27 41.28 27.28
C ASP A 137 62.74 42.20 28.40
N GLU A 138 62.31 43.41 28.06
CA GLU A 138 61.80 44.40 29.03
C GLU A 138 60.62 43.85 29.86
N TRP A 139 59.82 42.96 29.28
CA TRP A 139 58.73 42.30 29.99
C TRP A 139 59.24 41.30 31.03
N ALA A 140 60.27 40.53 30.70
CA ALA A 140 60.96 39.63 31.62
C ALA A 140 61.60 40.39 32.79
N ASP A 141 62.22 41.55 32.54
CA ASP A 141 62.84 42.38 33.59
C ASP A 141 61.79 42.91 34.59
N ILE A 142 60.65 43.42 34.09
CA ILE A 142 59.55 43.90 34.94
C ILE A 142 58.97 42.77 35.79
N VAL A 143 58.80 41.58 35.21
CA VAL A 143 58.28 40.42 35.93
C VAL A 143 59.29 39.92 36.95
N LYS A 144 60.58 39.84 36.58
CA LYS A 144 61.67 39.44 37.48
C LYS A 144 61.78 40.38 38.68
N GLY A 145 61.73 41.69 38.45
CA GLY A 145 61.73 42.69 39.54
C GLY A 145 60.54 42.55 40.51
N LYS A 146 59.34 42.18 40.01
CA LYS A 146 58.18 41.87 40.86
C LYS A 146 58.37 40.59 41.67
N LEU A 147 58.97 39.56 41.08
CA LEU A 147 59.25 38.29 41.74
C LEU A 147 60.31 38.45 42.84
N GLU A 148 61.38 39.21 42.58
CA GLU A 148 62.41 39.53 43.58
C GLU A 148 61.85 40.35 44.75
N PHE A 149 60.92 41.27 44.47
CA PHE A 149 60.24 42.06 45.50
C PHE A 149 59.31 41.21 46.37
N ALA A 150 58.53 40.30 45.77
CA ALA A 150 57.59 39.44 46.51
C ALA A 150 58.29 38.35 47.33
N ARG A 151 59.48 37.90 46.92
CA ARG A 151 60.25 36.74 47.44
C ARG A 151 59.52 35.39 47.31
N ASP A 152 58.27 35.30 47.74
CA ASP A 152 57.40 34.12 47.62
C ASP A 152 56.03 34.54 47.06
N LEU A 153 55.74 34.14 45.82
CA LEU A 153 54.48 34.48 45.14
C LEU A 153 53.26 33.78 45.76
N HIS A 154 53.45 32.60 46.34
CA HIS A 154 52.35 31.88 46.98
C HIS A 154 51.97 32.56 48.31
N ALA A 155 52.96 32.95 49.11
CA ALA A 155 52.74 33.69 50.35
C ALA A 155 52.15 35.10 50.12
N ALA A 156 52.43 35.71 48.95
CA ALA A 156 51.89 37.01 48.56
C ALA A 156 50.48 36.96 47.93
N ASP A 157 49.81 35.79 47.93
CA ASP A 157 48.51 35.56 47.29
C ASP A 157 48.47 35.99 45.80
N ALA A 158 49.61 35.87 45.09
CA ALA A 158 49.77 36.44 43.77
C ALA A 158 48.77 35.88 42.75
N VAL A 159 48.18 36.75 41.92
CA VAL A 159 47.24 36.35 40.85
C VAL A 159 47.81 36.59 39.45
N TYR A 160 47.33 35.81 38.47
CA TYR A 160 47.68 36.00 37.06
C TYR A 160 46.56 35.59 36.10
N HIS A 161 46.47 36.27 34.94
CA HIS A 161 45.64 35.83 33.82
C HIS A 161 46.29 34.64 33.11
N ILE A 162 45.52 33.61 32.77
CA ILE A 162 46.01 32.44 32.02
C ILE A 162 46.65 32.87 30.71
N THR A 163 45.99 33.75 29.96
CA THR A 163 46.51 34.22 28.68
C THR A 163 47.84 34.96 28.82
N CYS A 164 48.06 35.68 29.92
CA CYS A 164 49.35 36.31 30.19
C CYS A 164 50.44 35.27 30.46
N ASN A 165 50.16 34.23 31.25
CA ASN A 165 51.11 33.13 31.50
C ASN A 165 51.45 32.36 30.21
N CYS A 166 50.45 32.05 29.37
CA CYS A 166 50.66 31.38 28.08
C CYS A 166 51.53 32.22 27.14
N ASN A 167 51.22 33.52 26.97
CA ASN A 167 52.01 34.41 26.13
C ASN A 167 53.44 34.62 26.68
N PHE A 168 53.59 34.69 28.00
CA PHE A 168 54.91 34.84 28.61
C PHE A 168 55.79 33.63 28.35
N ARG A 169 55.24 32.41 28.40
CA ARG A 169 55.99 31.17 28.13
C ARG A 169 56.35 30.95 26.66
N ALA A 170 55.60 31.54 25.73
CA ALA A 170 55.87 31.46 24.29
C ALA A 170 56.86 32.57 23.86
N LEU A 171 58.06 32.16 23.44
CA LEU A 171 59.10 33.07 22.92
C LEU A 171 58.55 33.89 21.72
N GLY A 172 58.72 35.21 21.77
CA GLY A 172 58.30 36.13 20.69
C GLY A 172 56.92 36.80 20.83
N LEU A 173 56.15 36.51 21.89
CA LEU A 173 54.88 37.19 22.18
C LEU A 173 55.02 38.24 23.30
N SER A 174 54.37 39.39 23.16
CA SER A 174 54.29 40.44 24.20
C SER A 174 53.05 40.29 25.09
N ILE A 175 52.91 41.18 26.09
CA ILE A 175 51.67 41.32 26.89
C ILE A 175 50.48 41.35 25.93
N PRO A 176 49.42 40.53 26.15
CA PRO A 176 48.24 40.54 25.29
C PRO A 176 47.75 41.98 25.08
N LYS A 177 47.52 42.39 23.82
CA LYS A 177 47.18 43.79 23.47
C LYS A 177 46.10 44.43 24.37
N ARG A 178 45.13 43.63 24.82
CA ARG A 178 44.05 44.03 25.73
C ARG A 178 44.49 44.51 27.13
N TYR A 179 45.72 44.21 27.53
CA TYR A 179 46.31 44.60 28.82
C TYR A 179 47.52 45.53 28.63
N ASN A 180 47.79 45.95 27.40
CA ASN A 180 48.96 46.73 27.04
C ASN A 180 48.63 48.24 27.08
N ASP A 181 48.15 48.72 28.22
CA ASP A 181 47.97 50.16 28.46
C ASP A 181 49.07 50.64 29.40
N LYS A 182 50.00 51.43 28.85
CA LYS A 182 51.04 52.11 29.63
C LYS A 182 50.36 53.08 30.62
N PRO A 183 50.80 53.12 31.90
CA PRO A 183 50.21 54.03 32.88
C PRO A 183 50.65 55.47 32.57
N GLY A 184 49.81 56.24 31.90
CA GLY A 184 50.01 57.69 31.77
C GLY A 184 49.40 58.34 30.52
N ALA A 185 48.08 58.45 30.45
CA ALA A 185 47.37 59.53 29.76
C ALA A 185 45.86 59.39 30.01
N TYR A 186 45.28 60.32 30.76
CA TYR A 186 43.83 60.49 30.86
C TYR A 186 43.32 61.24 29.63
N ALA A 187 42.42 60.65 28.86
CA ALA A 187 41.48 61.41 28.02
C ALA A 187 40.20 60.58 27.78
N LEU A 188 39.07 61.15 28.17
CA LEU A 188 37.74 60.81 27.67
C LEU A 188 37.68 61.16 26.18
N THR A 189 37.30 60.21 25.32
CA THR A 189 36.29 60.44 24.27
C THR A 189 35.76 59.11 23.75
N ASN A 190 34.43 59.05 23.60
CA ASN A 190 33.70 58.00 22.92
C ASN A 190 34.06 57.97 21.42
N ALA A 191 34.50 56.82 20.91
CA ALA A 191 34.40 56.46 19.50
C ALA A 191 34.32 54.93 19.36
N PRO A 192 33.45 54.39 18.49
CA PRO A 192 33.29 52.95 18.32
C PRO A 192 34.52 52.36 17.60
N SER A 193 35.13 51.35 18.22
CA SER A 193 36.26 50.64 17.64
C SER A 193 35.81 49.81 16.44
N ARG A 194 36.30 50.19 15.26
CA ARG A 194 36.25 49.40 14.02
C ARG A 194 36.87 48.03 14.25
N SER A 195 36.09 46.98 13.96
CA SER A 195 36.57 45.60 13.88
C SER A 195 37.59 45.46 12.76
N VAL A 196 38.87 45.32 13.12
CA VAL A 196 39.92 44.90 12.19
C VAL A 196 39.88 43.38 12.10
N GLY A 197 39.13 42.85 11.12
CA GLY A 197 39.25 41.48 10.68
C GLY A 197 40.52 41.26 9.86
N ARG A 198 41.01 40.01 9.82
CA ARG A 198 41.98 39.54 8.82
C ARG A 198 41.41 39.85 7.41
N PRO A 199 42.23 40.23 6.42
CA PRO A 199 41.74 40.40 5.05
C PRO A 199 40.93 39.17 4.63
N PRO A 200 39.77 39.33 3.98
CA PRO A 200 39.05 38.20 3.42
C PRO A 200 40.01 37.47 2.47
N ASP A 201 40.21 36.19 2.75
CA ASP A 201 40.93 35.27 1.88
C ASP A 201 40.15 35.23 0.56
N THR A 202 40.62 35.99 -0.44
CA THR A 202 39.90 36.28 -1.69
C THR A 202 39.52 34.99 -2.42
N GLU A 203 40.39 33.98 -2.35
CA GLU A 203 40.17 32.66 -2.92
C GLU A 203 39.01 31.93 -2.21
N LYS A 204 38.92 32.00 -0.87
CA LYS A 204 37.79 31.42 -0.12
C LYS A 204 36.50 32.19 -0.29
N LEU A 205 36.57 33.50 -0.54
CA LEU A 205 35.39 34.31 -0.82
C LEU A 205 34.81 33.94 -2.19
N GLU A 206 35.65 33.79 -3.22
CA GLU A 206 35.21 33.32 -4.55
C GLU A 206 34.64 31.90 -4.52
N VAL A 207 35.25 30.98 -3.76
CA VAL A 207 34.70 29.63 -3.55
C VAL A 207 33.38 29.70 -2.77
N PHE A 208 33.26 30.60 -1.79
CA PHE A 208 32.00 30.82 -1.08
C PHE A 208 30.91 31.36 -2.01
N GLU A 209 31.22 32.30 -2.91
CA GLU A 209 30.26 32.79 -3.92
C GLU A 209 29.78 31.67 -4.83
N LYS A 210 30.68 30.80 -5.31
CA LYS A 210 30.29 29.58 -6.06
C LYS A 210 29.42 28.62 -5.24
N THR A 211 29.72 28.48 -3.96
CA THR A 211 28.91 27.65 -3.03
C THR A 211 27.54 28.29 -2.76
N ALA A 212 27.46 29.61 -2.74
CA ALA A 212 26.23 30.37 -2.53
C ALA A 212 25.37 30.43 -3.81
N GLU A 213 25.98 30.47 -4.99
CA GLU A 213 25.30 30.27 -6.28
C GLU A 213 24.77 28.83 -6.40
N TYR A 214 25.57 27.84 -6.00
CA TYR A 214 25.11 26.46 -5.89
C TYR A 214 23.89 26.35 -4.98
N LEU A 215 23.91 27.01 -3.82
CA LEU A 215 22.77 27.05 -2.89
C LEU A 215 21.52 27.75 -3.49
N ILE A 216 21.67 28.84 -4.26
CA ILE A 216 20.53 29.47 -4.97
C ILE A 216 19.95 28.51 -6.02
N ASN A 217 20.83 27.86 -6.77
CA ASN A 217 20.47 27.00 -7.90
C ASN A 217 20.17 25.56 -7.48
N HIS A 218 20.17 25.27 -6.17
CA HIS A 218 19.90 23.93 -5.67
C HIS A 218 18.40 23.66 -5.69
N ASP A 219 17.98 22.68 -6.50
CA ASP A 219 16.57 22.28 -6.61
C ASP A 219 16.00 21.67 -5.32
N ASP A 220 16.85 21.08 -4.47
CA ASP A 220 16.49 20.66 -3.12
C ASP A 220 16.62 21.86 -2.18
N GLU A 221 15.50 22.53 -1.91
CA GLU A 221 15.39 23.74 -1.06
C GLU A 221 15.76 23.54 0.43
N GLN A 222 16.34 22.39 0.76
CA GLN A 222 16.84 22.03 2.07
C GLN A 222 18.20 21.36 1.92
N ILE A 223 19.23 22.06 2.38
CA ILE A 223 20.59 21.53 2.45
C ILE A 223 21.15 21.80 3.84
N THR A 224 21.87 20.85 4.40
CA THR A 224 22.52 21.06 5.69
C THR A 224 23.75 21.94 5.52
N ILE A 225 24.08 22.70 6.58
CA ILE A 225 25.35 23.46 6.59
C ILE A 225 26.56 22.53 6.44
N GLY A 226 26.47 21.28 6.90
CA GLY A 226 27.51 20.28 6.72
C GLY A 226 27.74 19.91 5.25
N GLU A 227 26.67 19.66 4.50
CA GLU A 227 26.72 19.38 3.06
C GLU A 227 27.24 20.59 2.26
N LEU A 228 26.86 21.82 2.65
CA LEU A 228 27.40 23.04 2.04
C LEU A 228 28.91 23.21 2.30
N VAL A 229 29.38 22.86 3.50
CA VAL A 229 30.81 22.86 3.82
C VAL A 229 31.55 21.83 2.99
N GLN A 230 30.98 20.63 2.80
CA GLN A 230 31.56 19.60 1.94
C GLN A 230 31.61 20.05 0.47
N LYS A 231 30.54 20.67 -0.05
CA LYS A 231 30.53 21.26 -1.39
C LYS A 231 31.57 22.37 -1.56
N MET A 232 31.74 23.20 -0.54
CA MET A 232 32.81 24.20 -0.54
C MET A 232 34.19 23.54 -0.59
N GLN A 233 34.40 22.46 0.17
CA GLN A 233 35.66 21.69 0.13
C GLN A 233 35.93 21.07 -1.24
N GLU A 234 34.89 20.57 -1.91
CA GLU A 234 34.97 20.05 -3.29
C GLU A 234 35.39 21.16 -4.27
N PHE A 235 34.80 22.35 -4.17
CA PHE A 235 35.13 23.48 -5.05
C PHE A 235 36.51 24.10 -4.79
N SER A 236 37.07 23.92 -3.58
CA SER A 236 38.40 24.45 -3.19
C SER A 236 39.52 23.40 -3.15
N GLY A 237 39.26 22.14 -3.50
CA GLY A 237 40.27 21.07 -3.39
C GLY A 237 40.70 20.73 -1.95
N GLY A 238 39.81 20.87 -0.96
CA GLY A 238 40.03 20.43 0.43
C GLY A 238 39.99 21.53 1.52
N VAL A 239 39.91 22.81 1.18
CA VAL A 239 39.90 23.93 2.15
C VAL A 239 38.52 24.60 2.28
N GLY A 240 37.64 24.05 3.13
CA GLY A 240 36.30 24.61 3.38
C GLY A 240 36.19 25.50 4.63
N TYR A 241 35.09 26.24 4.73
CA TYR A 241 34.70 26.91 5.97
C TYR A 241 34.34 25.93 7.09
N THR A 242 34.42 26.39 8.33
CA THR A 242 33.82 25.67 9.46
C THR A 242 32.30 25.81 9.38
N THR A 243 31.55 24.85 9.92
CA THR A 243 30.08 24.90 9.98
C THR A 243 29.56 26.17 10.68
N LYS A 244 30.26 26.64 11.71
CA LYS A 244 29.96 27.91 12.38
C LYS A 244 30.13 29.11 11.42
N TRP A 245 31.23 29.14 10.68
CA TRP A 245 31.55 30.26 9.81
C TRP A 245 30.69 30.29 8.54
N MET A 246 30.39 29.12 7.97
CA MET A 246 29.41 28.96 6.90
C MET A 246 28.03 29.47 7.34
N LYS A 247 27.61 29.17 8.58
CA LYS A 247 26.34 29.66 9.14
C LYS A 247 26.30 31.19 9.23
N GLU A 248 27.34 31.82 9.77
CA GLU A 248 27.43 33.28 9.90
C GLU A 248 27.44 33.96 8.52
N LYS A 249 28.20 33.42 7.55
CA LYS A 249 28.26 33.95 6.18
C LYS A 249 26.97 33.82 5.39
N LEU A 250 26.23 32.72 5.57
CA LEU A 250 24.92 32.54 4.94
C LEU A 250 23.89 33.52 5.51
N LEU A 251 23.88 33.75 6.82
CA LEU A 251 23.01 34.75 7.45
C LEU A 251 23.34 36.17 7.01
N GLU A 252 24.63 36.52 6.90
CA GLU A 252 25.06 37.84 6.37
C GLU A 252 24.56 38.08 4.94
N ARG A 253 24.51 37.03 4.11
CA ARG A 253 24.20 37.14 2.68
C ARG A 253 22.70 37.10 2.37
N PHE A 254 21.96 36.23 3.02
CA PHE A 254 20.55 35.95 2.70
C PHE A 254 19.57 36.55 3.71
N ASP A 255 20.04 36.93 4.90
CA ASP A 255 19.26 37.59 5.95
C ASP A 255 17.90 36.89 6.21
N GLU A 256 16.77 37.61 6.19
CA GLU A 256 15.44 37.04 6.43
C GLU A 256 14.95 36.05 5.35
N LYS A 257 15.67 35.92 4.22
CA LYS A 257 15.30 35.03 3.11
C LYS A 257 15.64 33.56 3.38
N ILE A 258 16.34 33.23 4.48
CA ILE A 258 16.60 31.85 4.88
C ILE A 258 16.22 31.58 6.35
N ILE A 259 15.82 30.34 6.63
CA ILE A 259 15.68 29.79 7.99
C ILE A 259 16.74 28.72 8.16
N ILE A 260 17.38 28.69 9.32
CA ILE A 260 18.26 27.60 9.71
C ILE A 260 17.62 26.88 10.90
N ALA A 261 17.09 25.68 10.69
CA ALA A 261 16.35 24.92 11.69
C ALA A 261 16.84 23.47 11.81
N ASN A 262 16.42 22.80 12.88
CA ASN A 262 16.60 21.35 13.02
C ASN A 262 15.33 20.67 12.50
N ILE A 263 15.44 19.87 11.43
CA ILE A 263 14.29 19.23 10.77
C ILE A 263 14.54 17.72 10.74
N LEU A 264 13.57 16.92 11.19
CA LEU A 264 13.58 15.44 11.15
C LEU A 264 14.89 14.81 11.69
N GLY A 265 15.44 15.34 12.79
CA GLY A 265 16.66 14.83 13.42
C GLY A 265 17.97 15.29 12.77
N LYS A 266 17.94 16.02 11.64
CA LYS A 266 19.12 16.68 11.05
C LYS A 266 19.26 18.11 11.58
N SER A 267 20.44 18.44 12.11
CA SER A 267 20.74 19.77 12.65
C SER A 267 21.25 20.74 11.59
N ASN A 268 20.90 22.02 11.70
CA ASN A 268 21.35 23.09 10.80
C ASN A 268 20.95 22.90 9.32
N VAL A 269 19.67 22.63 9.06
CA VAL A 269 19.09 22.62 7.71
C VAL A 269 18.79 24.06 7.30
N VAL A 270 19.29 24.49 6.15
CA VAL A 270 19.03 25.81 5.55
C VAL A 270 17.82 25.70 4.62
N THR A 271 16.84 26.59 4.76
CA THR A 271 15.61 26.61 3.93
C THR A 271 15.30 28.03 3.50
N PHE A 272 15.02 28.27 2.21
CA PHE A 272 14.62 29.59 1.74
C PHE A 272 13.17 29.93 2.12
N ARG A 273 12.92 31.19 2.53
CA ARG A 273 11.60 31.80 2.76
C ARG A 273 11.22 32.65 1.55
N THR A 274 10.91 32.03 0.43
CA THR A 274 10.28 32.75 -0.69
C THR A 274 8.79 32.87 -0.40
N THR A 275 8.27 34.08 -0.20
CA THR A 275 6.83 34.30 -0.03
C THR A 275 6.23 34.83 -1.32
N ALA A 276 4.94 34.56 -1.57
CA ALA A 276 4.23 35.12 -2.72
C ALA A 276 4.39 36.65 -2.80
N LYS A 277 4.46 37.33 -1.65
CA LYS A 277 4.72 38.76 -1.54
C LYS A 277 6.10 39.17 -2.07
N SER A 278 7.15 38.41 -1.76
CA SER A 278 8.50 38.66 -2.29
C SER A 278 8.55 38.48 -3.80
N ILE A 279 7.92 37.41 -4.32
CA ILE A 279 7.90 37.10 -5.76
C ILE A 279 7.20 38.22 -6.54
N LEU A 280 6.04 38.69 -6.04
CA LEU A 280 5.31 39.81 -6.64
C LEU A 280 6.11 41.11 -6.57
N HIS A 281 6.73 41.40 -5.42
CA HIS A 281 7.56 42.59 -5.25
C HIS A 281 8.78 42.60 -6.19
N ASP A 282 9.45 41.47 -6.35
CA ASP A 282 10.59 41.31 -7.27
C ASP A 282 10.16 41.47 -8.73
N PHE A 283 8.96 40.99 -9.09
CA PHE A 283 8.38 41.21 -10.42
C PHE A 283 8.09 42.70 -10.69
N TYR A 284 7.41 43.39 -9.75
CA TYR A 284 7.05 44.81 -9.92
C TYR A 284 8.26 45.76 -9.91
N ASN A 285 9.34 45.40 -9.21
CA ASN A 285 10.57 46.20 -9.16
C ASN A 285 11.56 45.87 -10.28
N SER A 286 11.29 44.85 -11.09
CA SER A 286 12.13 44.54 -12.23
C SER A 286 12.01 45.65 -13.30
N PRO A 287 13.13 46.10 -13.90
CA PRO A 287 13.09 47.16 -14.89
C PRO A 287 12.30 46.72 -16.12
N LYS A 288 11.37 47.57 -16.56
CA LYS A 288 10.60 47.34 -17.80
C LYS A 288 11.56 47.35 -18.99
N THR A 289 11.52 46.29 -19.79
CA THR A 289 12.28 46.18 -21.04
C THR A 289 11.40 46.61 -22.21
N ASN A 290 11.98 47.29 -23.20
CA ASN A 290 11.28 47.69 -24.44
C ASN A 290 11.04 46.53 -25.42
N ASP A 291 11.17 45.29 -24.96
CA ASP A 291 11.00 44.07 -25.75
C ASP A 291 9.83 43.27 -25.17
N ASP A 292 8.77 43.11 -25.97
CA ASP A 292 7.52 42.49 -25.55
C ASP A 292 7.71 41.00 -25.21
N GLU A 293 8.62 40.29 -25.90
CA GLU A 293 8.91 38.88 -25.60
C GLU A 293 9.65 38.71 -24.26
N SER A 294 10.56 39.62 -23.93
CA SER A 294 11.22 39.65 -22.61
C SER A 294 10.22 39.91 -21.48
N GLU A 295 9.29 40.86 -21.64
CA GLU A 295 8.25 41.15 -20.65
C GLU A 295 7.29 39.96 -20.46
N LYS A 296 6.85 39.33 -21.55
CA LYS A 296 6.05 38.10 -21.52
C LYS A 296 6.78 36.98 -20.76
N LEU A 297 8.06 36.77 -21.01
CA LEU A 297 8.85 35.75 -20.31
C LEU A 297 9.02 36.07 -18.81
N LYS A 298 9.14 37.34 -18.43
CA LYS A 298 9.14 37.75 -17.01
C LYS A 298 7.84 37.40 -16.32
N LEU A 299 6.69 37.64 -16.96
CA LEU A 299 5.38 37.31 -16.41
C LEU A 299 5.24 35.80 -16.22
N VAL A 300 5.63 34.99 -17.21
CA VAL A 300 5.61 33.53 -17.11
C VAL A 300 6.51 33.04 -15.98
N LYS A 301 7.72 33.60 -15.83
CA LYS A 301 8.64 33.26 -14.73
C LYS A 301 8.05 33.59 -13.37
N ALA A 302 7.40 34.75 -13.21
CA ALA A 302 6.75 35.14 -11.97
C ALA A 302 5.57 34.20 -11.64
N ALA A 303 4.73 33.87 -12.62
CA ALA A 303 3.64 32.91 -12.47
C ALA A 303 4.16 31.51 -12.06
N ALA A 304 5.20 31.02 -12.74
CA ALA A 304 5.83 29.74 -12.40
C ALA A 304 6.43 29.72 -10.99
N ALA A 305 7.04 30.83 -10.55
CA ALA A 305 7.57 30.96 -9.19
C ALA A 305 6.44 30.94 -8.14
N LEU A 306 5.30 31.58 -8.40
CA LEU A 306 4.13 31.54 -7.53
C LEU A 306 3.55 30.12 -7.42
N ILE A 307 3.39 29.43 -8.55
CA ILE A 307 2.91 28.04 -8.58
C ILE A 307 3.89 27.12 -7.84
N LYS A 308 5.20 27.24 -8.11
CA LYS A 308 6.25 26.45 -7.41
C LYS A 308 6.19 26.69 -5.90
N ASN A 309 5.97 27.94 -5.47
CA ASN A 309 5.82 28.28 -4.06
C ASN A 309 4.56 27.66 -3.44
N GLU A 310 3.42 27.64 -4.15
CA GLU A 310 2.19 26.99 -3.66
C GLU A 310 2.38 25.48 -3.53
N ILE A 311 3.02 24.82 -4.50
CA ILE A 311 3.38 23.39 -4.42
C ILE A 311 4.26 23.09 -3.19
N LYS A 312 5.16 24.01 -2.86
CA LYS A 312 6.05 23.91 -1.68
C LYS A 312 5.32 24.14 -0.36
N ALA A 313 4.41 25.11 -0.35
CA ALA A 313 3.61 25.50 0.81
C ALA A 313 2.46 24.52 1.10
N ALA A 314 1.99 23.78 0.09
CA ALA A 314 1.03 22.71 0.26
C ALA A 314 1.55 21.76 1.35
N SER A 315 0.76 21.59 2.41
CA SER A 315 1.04 20.66 3.49
C SER A 315 1.30 19.31 2.82
N ALA A 316 2.56 18.85 2.85
CA ALA A 316 2.90 17.57 2.27
C ALA A 316 1.94 16.55 2.86
N THR A 317 1.10 15.93 2.01
CA THR A 317 0.35 14.74 2.38
C THR A 317 1.34 13.86 3.12
N THR A 318 1.06 13.60 4.40
CA THR A 318 2.06 13.13 5.36
C THR A 318 2.83 11.98 4.73
N ASN A 319 4.13 12.14 4.47
CA ASN A 319 5.00 11.13 3.84
C ASN A 319 5.19 9.86 4.72
N LYS A 320 4.28 9.68 5.66
CA LYS A 320 4.17 8.60 6.64
C LYS A 320 3.19 7.54 6.17
N GLU A 321 2.28 7.86 5.25
CA GLU A 321 1.24 6.94 4.77
C GLU A 321 1.06 7.09 3.26
N TYR A 322 0.73 5.99 2.60
CA TYR A 322 0.37 5.96 1.18
C TYR A 322 -1.12 6.29 0.99
N PRO A 323 -1.49 6.88 -0.16
CA PRO A 323 -2.90 7.08 -0.49
C PRO A 323 -3.62 5.73 -0.58
N THR A 324 -4.86 5.70 -0.11
CA THR A 324 -5.68 4.50 -0.13
C THR A 324 -6.20 4.23 -1.55
N SER A 325 -6.74 3.03 -1.79
CA SER A 325 -7.39 2.71 -3.06
C SER A 325 -8.60 3.62 -3.36
N GLU A 326 -9.28 4.11 -2.31
CA GLU A 326 -10.42 5.03 -2.44
C GLU A 326 -9.92 6.42 -2.87
N ASP A 327 -8.82 6.89 -2.29
CA ASP A 327 -8.17 8.14 -2.66
C ASP A 327 -7.74 8.13 -4.14
N ILE A 328 -7.07 7.07 -4.57
CA ILE A 328 -6.59 6.91 -5.96
C ILE A 328 -7.75 6.83 -6.94
N SER A 329 -8.88 6.22 -6.55
CA SER A 329 -10.06 6.07 -7.42
C SER A 329 -10.94 7.32 -7.47
N SER A 330 -10.74 8.28 -6.55
CA SER A 330 -11.56 9.49 -6.44
C SER A 330 -11.04 10.60 -7.35
N GLY A 331 -11.82 10.95 -8.39
CA GLY A 331 -11.48 12.07 -9.28
C GLY A 331 -11.32 13.40 -8.52
N ALA A 332 -12.18 13.66 -7.54
CA ALA A 332 -12.12 14.87 -6.70
C ALA A 332 -10.84 14.91 -5.87
N TYR A 333 -10.49 13.81 -5.18
CA TYR A 333 -9.25 13.74 -4.38
C TYR A 333 -8.01 13.97 -5.25
N ASN A 334 -7.97 13.33 -6.42
CA ASN A 334 -6.85 13.46 -7.34
C ASN A 334 -6.65 14.88 -7.87
N LEU A 335 -7.75 15.62 -8.04
CA LEU A 335 -7.73 17.02 -8.47
C LEU A 335 -7.34 17.95 -7.31
N ASP A 336 -7.92 17.75 -6.12
CA ASP A 336 -7.64 18.52 -4.90
C ASP A 336 -6.18 18.40 -4.44
N PHE A 337 -5.51 17.30 -4.79
CA PHE A 337 -4.07 17.13 -4.60
C PHE A 337 -3.23 18.18 -5.36
N VAL A 338 -3.76 18.73 -6.47
CA VAL A 338 -3.07 19.71 -7.30
C VAL A 338 -3.41 21.13 -6.80
N PRO A 339 -2.42 22.02 -6.57
CA PRO A 339 -2.69 23.39 -6.11
C PRO A 339 -3.60 24.20 -7.04
N GLN A 340 -4.41 25.11 -6.48
CA GLN A 340 -5.45 25.81 -7.23
C GLN A 340 -4.88 26.66 -8.36
N SER A 341 -3.73 27.31 -8.15
CA SER A 341 -3.08 28.08 -9.22
C SER A 341 -2.63 27.19 -10.39
N LEU A 342 -2.13 25.99 -10.11
CA LEU A 342 -1.73 25.02 -11.13
C LEU A 342 -2.95 24.45 -11.86
N GLN A 343 -4.04 24.16 -11.14
CA GLN A 343 -5.29 23.75 -11.78
C GLN A 343 -5.81 24.83 -12.73
N LEU A 344 -5.85 26.09 -12.28
CA LEU A 344 -6.27 27.22 -13.11
C LEU A 344 -5.37 27.37 -14.34
N PHE A 345 -4.05 27.29 -14.18
CA PHE A 345 -3.09 27.36 -15.27
C PHE A 345 -3.32 26.27 -16.31
N LEU A 346 -3.47 25.01 -15.88
CA LEU A 346 -3.73 23.88 -16.79
C LEU A 346 -5.09 24.00 -17.48
N ARG A 347 -6.14 24.45 -16.77
CA ARG A 347 -7.47 24.73 -17.36
C ARG A 347 -7.42 25.77 -18.46
N LEU A 348 -6.56 26.79 -18.33
CA LEU A 348 -6.39 27.83 -19.35
C LEU A 348 -5.61 27.34 -20.57
N ILE A 349 -4.76 26.32 -20.42
CA ILE A 349 -3.96 25.74 -21.51
C ILE A 349 -4.75 24.66 -22.27
N PHE A 350 -5.51 23.82 -21.57
CA PHE A 350 -6.22 22.71 -22.18
C PHE A 350 -7.47 23.20 -22.93
N SER A 351 -7.65 22.74 -24.16
CA SER A 351 -8.76 23.15 -25.05
C SER A 351 -10.05 22.35 -24.87
N GLU A 352 -10.01 21.29 -24.07
CA GLU A 352 -11.11 20.34 -23.89
C GLU A 352 -12.08 20.80 -22.80
N LYS A 353 -13.38 20.54 -23.00
CA LYS A 353 -14.40 20.72 -21.97
C LYS A 353 -14.35 19.51 -21.04
N ASP A 354 -14.29 19.75 -19.73
CA ASP A 354 -14.19 18.71 -18.69
C ASP A 354 -12.85 17.95 -18.69
N ALA A 355 -11.76 18.69 -18.45
CA ALA A 355 -10.39 18.17 -18.48
C ALA A 355 -9.86 17.76 -17.09
N ASP A 356 -10.70 17.62 -16.07
CA ASP A 356 -10.27 17.47 -14.67
C ASP A 356 -9.37 16.23 -14.45
N ASN A 357 -9.66 15.11 -15.11
CA ASN A 357 -8.79 13.91 -15.06
C ASN A 357 -7.40 14.16 -15.67
N LYS A 358 -7.32 14.91 -16.77
CA LYS A 358 -6.04 15.27 -17.42
C LYS A 358 -5.28 16.29 -16.58
N ILE A 359 -5.99 17.25 -15.97
CA ILE A 359 -5.42 18.24 -15.06
C ILE A 359 -4.86 17.55 -13.82
N ALA A 360 -5.59 16.61 -13.22
CA ALA A 360 -5.11 15.82 -12.10
C ALA A 360 -3.86 15.02 -12.49
N SER A 361 -3.88 14.33 -13.64
CA SER A 361 -2.75 13.50 -14.10
C SER A 361 -1.47 14.32 -14.35
N VAL A 362 -1.56 15.39 -15.13
CA VAL A 362 -0.42 16.26 -15.46
C VAL A 362 -0.01 17.09 -14.25
N GLY A 363 -0.98 17.60 -13.48
CA GLY A 363 -0.76 18.38 -12.27
C GLY A 363 -0.01 17.59 -11.21
N GLN A 364 -0.41 16.35 -10.94
CA GLN A 364 0.30 15.46 -10.02
C GLN A 364 1.75 15.18 -10.48
N ALA A 365 1.99 15.01 -11.78
CA ALA A 365 3.34 14.84 -12.32
C ALA A 365 4.21 16.08 -12.11
N ILE A 366 3.65 17.27 -12.32
CA ILE A 366 4.34 18.55 -12.04
C ILE A 366 4.63 18.69 -10.54
N VAL A 367 3.66 18.37 -9.68
CA VAL A 367 3.84 18.41 -8.21
C VAL A 367 4.95 17.46 -7.77
N GLN A 368 4.96 16.21 -8.29
CA GLN A 368 6.01 15.23 -8.00
C GLN A 368 7.38 15.70 -8.48
N ALA A 369 7.46 16.26 -9.70
CA ALA A 369 8.71 16.79 -10.26
C ALA A 369 9.25 17.99 -9.46
N ALA A 370 8.35 18.83 -8.93
CA ALA A 370 8.73 19.96 -8.09
C ALA A 370 9.16 19.57 -6.66
N ARG A 371 8.80 18.35 -6.20
CA ARG A 371 9.09 17.83 -4.85
C ARG A 371 9.34 16.31 -4.82
N PRO A 372 10.37 15.79 -5.51
CA PRO A 372 10.51 14.36 -5.82
C PRO A 372 10.69 13.46 -4.59
N ARG A 373 11.23 13.98 -3.47
CA ARG A 373 11.55 13.18 -2.27
C ARG A 373 10.49 13.25 -1.17
N VAL A 374 9.55 14.19 -1.26
CA VAL A 374 8.63 14.50 -0.15
C VAL A 374 7.18 14.20 -0.49
N VAL A 375 6.84 14.24 -1.77
CA VAL A 375 5.49 13.94 -2.24
C VAL A 375 5.45 12.52 -2.79
N ILE A 376 4.36 11.82 -2.50
CA ILE A 376 3.98 10.58 -3.17
C ILE A 376 2.68 10.88 -3.90
N ALA A 377 2.79 11.09 -5.21
CA ALA A 377 1.65 11.41 -6.03
C ALA A 377 0.73 10.17 -6.22
N PRO A 378 -0.57 10.26 -5.87
CA PRO A 378 -1.50 9.12 -5.88
C PRO A 378 -1.58 8.35 -7.19
N LEU A 379 -1.65 9.06 -8.32
CA LEU A 379 -1.79 8.43 -9.63
C LEU A 379 -0.49 7.73 -10.05
N GLN A 380 0.67 8.28 -9.72
CA GLN A 380 1.98 7.73 -10.05
C GLN A 380 2.27 6.46 -9.25
N ILE A 381 1.97 6.44 -7.94
CA ILE A 381 2.15 5.22 -7.14
C ILE A 381 1.10 4.18 -7.52
N GLY A 382 -0.16 4.60 -7.74
CA GLY A 382 -1.24 3.73 -8.17
C GLY A 382 -0.93 3.03 -9.49
N LEU A 383 -0.48 3.79 -10.50
CA LEU A 383 -0.08 3.23 -11.79
C LEU A 383 1.12 2.29 -11.65
N GLY A 384 2.13 2.69 -10.87
CA GLY A 384 3.32 1.86 -10.63
C GLY A 384 2.98 0.51 -10.01
N VAL A 385 2.16 0.51 -8.94
CA VAL A 385 1.70 -0.72 -8.27
C VAL A 385 0.83 -1.56 -9.21
N GLN A 386 -0.10 -0.94 -9.95
CA GLN A 386 -0.98 -1.66 -10.87
C GLN A 386 -0.21 -2.36 -12.00
N MET A 387 0.75 -1.65 -12.61
CA MET A 387 1.59 -2.21 -13.67
C MET A 387 2.53 -3.29 -13.13
N HIS A 388 3.06 -3.12 -11.92
CA HIS A 388 3.92 -4.12 -11.32
C HIS A 388 3.14 -5.39 -11.00
N HIS A 389 1.94 -5.26 -10.44
CA HIS A 389 1.06 -6.39 -10.17
C HIS A 389 0.64 -7.13 -11.44
N HIS A 390 0.35 -6.42 -12.53
CA HIS A 390 -0.13 -7.05 -13.77
C HIS A 390 0.98 -7.71 -14.59
N PHE A 391 2.20 -7.16 -14.57
CA PHE A 391 3.28 -7.58 -15.46
C PHE A 391 4.53 -8.12 -14.77
N GLY A 392 4.70 -7.93 -13.45
CA GLY A 392 5.90 -8.31 -12.71
C GLY A 392 7.20 -7.68 -13.24
N SER A 393 7.10 -6.61 -14.03
CA SER A 393 8.21 -6.11 -14.85
C SER A 393 8.86 -4.87 -14.27
N ARG A 394 10.05 -5.04 -13.66
CA ARG A 394 10.90 -3.91 -13.25
C ARG A 394 11.24 -2.97 -14.41
N TYR A 395 11.46 -3.52 -15.60
CA TYR A 395 11.75 -2.73 -16.79
C TYR A 395 10.60 -1.79 -17.12
N LEU A 396 9.36 -2.29 -17.15
CA LEU A 396 8.17 -1.47 -17.41
C LEU A 396 8.04 -0.31 -16.42
N ILE A 397 8.19 -0.60 -15.12
CA ILE A 397 8.10 0.44 -14.08
C ILE A 397 9.19 1.48 -14.24
N ASN A 398 10.42 1.07 -14.54
CA ASN A 398 11.52 2.00 -14.77
C ASN A 398 11.27 2.89 -16.01
N VAL A 399 10.71 2.35 -17.09
CA VAL A 399 10.35 3.12 -18.29
C VAL A 399 9.27 4.16 -17.96
N LEU A 400 8.19 3.75 -17.28
CA LEU A 400 7.12 4.66 -16.88
C LEU A 400 7.60 5.73 -15.90
N ASN A 401 8.49 5.38 -14.98
CA ASN A 401 9.11 6.33 -14.07
C ASN A 401 10.00 7.33 -14.82
N ALA A 402 10.83 6.87 -15.76
CA ALA A 402 11.68 7.73 -16.58
C ALA A 402 10.86 8.71 -17.44
N MET A 403 9.66 8.32 -17.85
CA MET A 403 8.70 9.19 -18.55
C MET A 403 7.89 10.10 -17.61
N GLY A 404 8.05 9.98 -16.28
CA GLY A 404 7.35 10.81 -15.28
C GLY A 404 5.92 10.36 -14.94
N PHE A 405 5.49 9.19 -15.41
CA PHE A 405 4.12 8.68 -15.22
C PHE A 405 3.96 7.73 -14.03
N SER A 406 5.06 7.21 -13.48
CA SER A 406 5.04 6.24 -12.38
C SER A 406 6.02 6.58 -11.26
N SER A 407 5.72 6.15 -10.05
CA SER A 407 6.71 6.06 -8.97
C SER A 407 7.84 5.09 -9.33
N SER A 408 8.98 5.20 -8.65
CA SER A 408 10.13 4.34 -8.92
C SER A 408 9.82 2.90 -8.52
N TYR A 409 10.49 1.95 -9.16
CA TYR A 409 10.37 0.53 -8.80
C TYR A 409 10.64 0.28 -7.31
N THR A 410 11.64 0.98 -6.74
CA THR A 410 11.96 0.89 -5.31
C THR A 410 10.84 1.37 -4.41
N GLU A 411 10.10 2.41 -4.82
CA GLU A 411 8.97 2.93 -4.06
C GLU A 411 7.75 2.03 -4.17
N VAL A 412 7.52 1.43 -5.34
CA VAL A 412 6.50 0.40 -5.55
C VAL A 412 6.77 -0.82 -4.66
N GLN A 413 8.01 -1.33 -4.63
CA GLN A 413 8.38 -2.42 -3.74
C GLN A 413 8.24 -2.06 -2.26
N ARG A 414 8.55 -0.80 -1.88
CA ARG A 414 8.35 -0.31 -0.51
C ARG A 414 6.87 -0.32 -0.14
N PHE A 415 5.99 0.13 -1.03
CA PHE A 415 4.54 0.07 -0.84
C PHE A 415 4.10 -1.38 -0.61
N GLU A 416 4.49 -2.31 -1.49
CA GLU A 416 4.12 -3.73 -1.40
C GLU A 416 4.59 -4.38 -0.11
N ALA A 417 5.84 -4.12 0.31
CA ALA A 417 6.37 -4.62 1.58
C ALA A 417 5.60 -4.08 2.79
N ASN A 418 5.27 -2.79 2.80
CA ASN A 418 4.47 -2.20 3.87
C ASN A 418 3.03 -2.71 3.86
N ALA A 419 2.44 -2.92 2.69
CA ALA A 419 1.10 -3.49 2.54
C ALA A 419 1.06 -4.91 3.14
N ALA A 420 2.01 -5.76 2.77
CA ALA A 420 2.12 -7.14 3.27
C ALA A 420 2.29 -7.17 4.79
N VAL A 421 3.17 -6.35 5.36
CA VAL A 421 3.39 -6.30 6.81
C VAL A 421 2.20 -5.67 7.54
N SER A 422 1.56 -4.64 6.99
CA SER A 422 0.48 -3.94 7.70
C SER A 422 -0.83 -4.72 7.72
N GLN A 423 -1.13 -5.46 6.65
CA GLN A 423 -2.35 -6.24 6.54
C GLN A 423 -2.24 -7.61 7.26
N SER A 424 -1.07 -8.26 7.25
CA SER A 424 -0.86 -9.59 7.86
C SER A 424 -1.93 -10.61 7.41
N THR A 425 -2.34 -11.56 8.25
CA THR A 425 -3.39 -12.55 7.95
C THR A 425 -4.80 -12.09 8.32
N ASP A 426 -4.98 -10.82 8.71
CA ASP A 426 -6.27 -10.36 9.24
C ASP A 426 -7.32 -10.22 8.13
N ILE A 427 -8.43 -10.96 8.27
CA ILE A 427 -9.56 -10.91 7.33
C ILE A 427 -10.66 -10.03 7.94
N PRO A 428 -10.83 -8.79 7.45
CA PRO A 428 -11.77 -7.86 8.06
C PRO A 428 -13.22 -8.26 7.80
N GLY A 429 -14.10 -7.96 8.76
CA GLY A 429 -15.54 -7.96 8.53
C GLY A 429 -16.21 -9.34 8.41
N CYS A 430 -15.61 -10.41 8.94
CA CYS A 430 -16.29 -11.71 9.08
C CYS A 430 -17.46 -11.62 10.07
N ALA A 431 -18.61 -11.13 9.59
CA ALA A 431 -19.88 -11.12 10.32
C ALA A 431 -20.64 -12.44 10.11
N LYS A 432 -21.69 -12.68 10.91
CA LYS A 432 -22.52 -13.91 10.83
C LYS A 432 -23.14 -14.22 9.46
N ASN A 433 -23.17 -13.27 8.53
CA ASN A 433 -23.78 -13.43 7.20
C ASN A 433 -22.76 -13.46 6.05
N VAL A 434 -21.47 -13.63 6.35
CA VAL A 434 -20.39 -13.73 5.37
C VAL A 434 -19.82 -15.14 5.44
N ILE A 435 -19.76 -15.84 4.31
CA ILE A 435 -19.01 -17.09 4.24
C ILE A 435 -17.53 -16.77 4.02
N LEU A 436 -16.67 -17.44 4.79
CA LEU A 436 -15.22 -17.40 4.63
C LEU A 436 -14.76 -18.74 4.03
N GLN A 437 -14.14 -18.68 2.85
CA GLN A 437 -13.62 -19.85 2.14
C GLN A 437 -12.14 -19.68 1.87
N TYR A 438 -11.39 -20.77 1.95
CA TYR A 438 -9.96 -20.84 1.73
C TYR A 438 -9.66 -21.66 0.48
N VAL A 439 -8.62 -21.30 -0.23
CA VAL A 439 -8.10 -22.05 -1.38
C VAL A 439 -6.60 -22.18 -1.19
N ALA A 440 -6.10 -23.39 -1.36
CA ALA A 440 -4.68 -23.68 -1.26
C ALA A 440 -4.24 -24.45 -2.50
N ASP A 441 -3.25 -23.91 -3.21
CA ASP A 441 -2.78 -24.44 -4.49
C ASP A 441 -1.29 -24.17 -4.67
N ASN A 442 -0.70 -24.77 -5.70
CA ASN A 442 0.70 -24.63 -6.07
C ASN A 442 1.02 -23.18 -6.46
N VAL A 443 2.11 -22.65 -5.91
CA VAL A 443 2.73 -21.41 -6.38
C VAL A 443 4.09 -21.74 -6.97
N ASP A 444 4.15 -21.60 -8.29
CA ASP A 444 5.35 -21.82 -9.08
C ASP A 444 5.98 -20.48 -9.48
N HIS A 445 7.26 -20.28 -9.16
CA HIS A 445 8.05 -19.19 -9.71
C HIS A 445 9.30 -19.71 -10.42
N ASN A 446 9.70 -19.02 -11.50
CA ASN A 446 10.83 -19.42 -12.35
C ASN A 446 10.75 -20.88 -12.84
N SER A 447 9.56 -21.36 -13.19
CA SER A 447 9.38 -22.73 -13.70
C SER A 447 10.07 -22.98 -15.05
N CYS A 448 10.36 -21.92 -15.83
CA CYS A 448 11.02 -22.01 -17.13
C CYS A 448 12.55 -21.86 -17.07
N THR A 449 13.20 -22.47 -16.08
CA THR A 449 14.68 -22.55 -16.00
C THR A 449 15.20 -23.69 -16.89
N LEU A 450 16.32 -23.46 -17.59
CA LEU A 450 16.89 -24.42 -18.55
C LEU A 450 17.21 -25.79 -17.94
N ASP A 451 17.59 -25.81 -16.67
CA ASP A 451 18.01 -27.00 -15.92
C ASP A 451 17.03 -27.41 -14.80
N GLY A 452 15.95 -26.65 -14.60
CA GLY A 452 14.98 -26.86 -13.52
C GLY A 452 15.41 -26.33 -12.14
N TYR A 453 16.64 -25.82 -11.99
CA TYR A 453 17.16 -25.30 -10.72
C TYR A 453 16.75 -23.82 -10.50
N ASN A 454 16.69 -23.41 -9.22
CA ASN A 454 16.20 -22.08 -8.80
C ASN A 454 14.74 -21.78 -9.19
N SER A 455 13.95 -22.83 -9.45
CA SER A 455 12.49 -22.75 -9.40
C SER A 455 12.03 -22.75 -7.95
N PHE A 456 10.93 -22.05 -7.68
CA PHE A 456 10.22 -22.11 -6.40
C PHE A 456 8.92 -22.88 -6.65
N HIS A 457 8.64 -23.85 -5.78
CA HIS A 457 7.45 -24.68 -5.81
C HIS A 457 6.93 -24.82 -4.37
N GLY A 458 6.03 -23.92 -3.99
CA GLY A 458 5.49 -23.81 -2.63
C GLY A 458 3.96 -23.87 -2.62
N MET A 459 3.38 -23.93 -1.42
CA MET A 459 1.92 -23.85 -1.24
C MET A 459 1.50 -22.39 -1.07
N GLY A 460 0.72 -21.88 -2.01
CA GLY A 460 0.01 -20.61 -1.89
C GLY A 460 -1.34 -20.79 -1.24
N MET A 461 -1.80 -19.76 -0.54
CA MET A 461 -3.11 -19.74 0.06
C MET A 461 -3.80 -18.40 -0.13
N ILE A 462 -5.10 -18.44 -0.38
CA ILE A 462 -5.97 -17.28 -0.36
C ILE A 462 -7.19 -17.56 0.50
N ALA A 463 -7.76 -16.49 1.06
CA ALA A 463 -9.08 -16.49 1.66
C ALA A 463 -10.02 -15.61 0.83
N THR A 464 -11.29 -16.00 0.78
CA THR A 464 -12.35 -15.28 0.09
C THR A 464 -13.55 -15.10 0.99
N THR A 465 -14.18 -13.93 0.89
CA THR A 465 -15.42 -13.62 1.62
C THR A 465 -16.55 -13.32 0.64
N THR A 466 -17.73 -13.90 0.88
CA THR A 466 -18.96 -13.57 0.14
C THR A 466 -20.13 -13.37 1.12
N PRO A 467 -20.82 -12.22 1.10
CA PRO A 467 -20.50 -10.99 0.36
C PRO A 467 -19.12 -10.43 0.71
N GLY A 468 -18.49 -9.72 -0.22
CA GLY A 468 -17.15 -9.17 -0.04
C GLY A 468 -17.10 -8.13 1.08
N THR A 469 -16.09 -8.23 1.92
CA THR A 469 -15.83 -7.25 2.98
C THR A 469 -14.85 -6.18 2.52
N ARG A 470 -15.02 -4.95 3.01
CA ARG A 470 -14.09 -3.83 2.74
C ARG A 470 -13.52 -3.29 4.04
N ARG A 471 -12.22 -3.04 4.05
CA ARG A 471 -11.55 -2.21 5.06
C ARG A 471 -10.49 -1.37 4.37
N THR A 472 -10.64 -0.07 4.45
CA THR A 472 -9.59 0.88 4.08
C THR A 472 -8.70 1.10 5.29
N THR A 473 -7.58 0.39 5.32
CA THR A 473 -6.48 0.69 6.25
C THR A 473 -5.42 1.48 5.51
N PRO A 474 -5.07 2.70 5.97
CA PRO A 474 -3.92 3.42 5.45
C PRO A 474 -2.66 2.56 5.55
N ILE A 475 -1.90 2.48 4.47
CA ILE A 475 -0.64 1.72 4.46
C ILE A 475 0.46 2.68 4.90
N PRO A 476 1.16 2.41 6.02
CA PRO A 476 2.25 3.26 6.46
C PRO A 476 3.44 3.16 5.49
N ARG A 477 4.23 4.22 5.40
CA ARG A 477 5.44 4.32 4.58
C ARG A 477 6.67 4.17 5.45
N LEU A 478 6.95 2.94 5.87
CA LEU A 478 8.11 2.60 6.70
C LEU A 478 9.19 1.89 5.88
N ASP A 479 10.39 1.81 6.43
CA ASP A 479 11.45 0.94 5.89
C ASP A 479 11.28 -0.44 6.51
N VAL A 480 10.65 -1.34 5.77
CA VAL A 480 10.36 -2.72 6.21
C VAL A 480 11.62 -3.56 6.08
N THR A 481 12.02 -4.24 7.15
CA THR A 481 13.13 -5.18 7.12
C THR A 481 12.66 -6.58 6.74
N SER A 482 13.58 -7.42 6.25
CA SER A 482 13.28 -8.83 5.96
C SER A 482 12.83 -9.62 7.19
N LYS A 483 13.23 -9.19 8.39
CA LYS A 483 12.79 -9.78 9.65
C LYS A 483 11.31 -9.50 9.91
N ASP A 484 10.87 -8.25 9.69
CA ASP A 484 9.46 -7.85 9.86
C ASP A 484 8.55 -8.65 8.91
N SER A 485 9.01 -8.87 7.68
CA SER A 485 8.30 -9.71 6.70
C SER A 485 8.22 -11.17 7.12
N LYS A 486 9.31 -11.74 7.67
CA LYS A 486 9.33 -13.13 8.16
C LYS A 486 8.40 -13.33 9.34
N GLU A 487 8.44 -12.45 10.34
CA GLU A 487 7.61 -12.59 11.55
C GLU A 487 6.10 -12.61 11.25
N LYS A 488 5.66 -11.92 10.18
CA LYS A 488 4.24 -11.88 9.78
C LYS A 488 3.86 -12.85 8.66
N GLY A 489 4.84 -13.38 7.94
CA GLY A 489 4.65 -14.21 6.74
C GLY A 489 5.02 -15.68 6.91
N THR A 490 5.25 -16.17 8.13
CA THR A 490 5.56 -17.58 8.39
C THR A 490 4.37 -18.33 8.97
N ILE A 491 4.20 -19.57 8.53
CA ILE A 491 3.27 -20.54 9.10
C ILE A 491 4.07 -21.55 9.90
N ASP A 492 3.58 -21.90 11.08
CA ASP A 492 4.17 -22.94 11.91
C ASP A 492 4.05 -24.29 11.20
N ILE A 493 5.19 -24.90 10.85
CA ILE A 493 5.21 -26.21 10.22
C ILE A 493 4.94 -27.28 11.26
N VAL A 494 3.86 -28.03 11.06
CA VAL A 494 3.48 -29.14 11.93
C VAL A 494 3.67 -30.45 11.17
N TYR A 495 4.77 -31.14 11.48
CA TYR A 495 5.14 -32.42 10.86
C TYR A 495 4.01 -33.44 10.94
N PHE A 496 3.67 -34.00 9.79
CA PHE A 496 2.71 -35.09 9.72
C PHE A 496 3.39 -36.40 10.14
N GLN A 497 3.00 -36.94 11.29
CA GLN A 497 3.43 -38.26 11.76
C GLN A 497 2.29 -39.27 11.56
N SER A 498 2.45 -40.19 10.61
CA SER A 498 1.53 -41.32 10.49
C SER A 498 1.94 -42.43 11.47
N LYS A 499 1.03 -42.83 12.36
CA LYS A 499 1.17 -44.07 13.15
C LYS A 499 0.75 -45.31 12.37
N ALA A 500 0.07 -45.14 11.23
CA ALA A 500 -0.49 -46.23 10.44
C ALA A 500 0.36 -46.47 9.19
N VAL A 501 0.74 -47.73 8.98
CA VAL A 501 1.41 -48.20 7.74
C VAL A 501 0.44 -48.20 6.54
N HIS A 502 -0.87 -48.10 6.83
CA HIS A 502 -1.94 -48.05 5.84
C HIS A 502 -2.92 -46.95 6.23
N PHE A 503 -3.19 -46.02 5.30
CA PHE A 503 -4.32 -45.09 5.43
C PHE A 503 -5.60 -45.92 5.58
N GLY A 504 -6.49 -45.56 6.52
CA GLY A 504 -7.75 -46.27 6.73
C GLY A 504 -8.54 -46.46 5.43
N ASN A 505 -9.27 -47.58 5.30
CA ASN A 505 -10.07 -47.87 4.11
C ASN A 505 -11.14 -46.77 3.90
N THR A 506 -10.94 -45.90 2.91
CA THR A 506 -11.98 -44.96 2.47
C THR A 506 -13.21 -45.73 2.01
N THR A 507 -14.37 -45.44 2.61
CA THR A 507 -15.63 -46.10 2.28
C THR A 507 -16.45 -45.24 1.32
N TYR A 508 -16.84 -45.83 0.20
CA TYR A 508 -17.76 -45.25 -0.76
C TYR A 508 -19.18 -45.70 -0.41
N ARG A 509 -20.09 -44.75 -0.16
CA ARG A 509 -21.50 -45.01 0.11
C ARG A 509 -22.29 -44.81 -1.17
N GLU A 510 -23.41 -45.52 -1.29
CA GLU A 510 -24.32 -45.32 -2.41
C GLU A 510 -24.80 -43.86 -2.46
N LEU A 511 -24.55 -43.20 -3.60
CA LEU A 511 -25.07 -41.86 -3.86
C LEU A 511 -26.51 -42.01 -4.35
N LYS A 512 -27.45 -41.36 -3.66
CA LYS A 512 -28.84 -41.26 -4.14
C LYS A 512 -28.86 -40.47 -5.44
N ASN A 513 -29.77 -40.82 -6.35
CA ASN A 513 -29.94 -40.08 -7.60
C ASN A 513 -30.25 -38.60 -7.31
N LEU A 514 -29.32 -37.71 -7.65
CA LEU A 514 -29.41 -36.28 -7.39
C LEU A 514 -30.10 -35.59 -8.56
N ARG A 515 -31.39 -35.26 -8.39
CA ARG A 515 -32.15 -34.47 -9.37
C ARG A 515 -32.39 -33.08 -8.83
N ALA A 516 -31.74 -32.08 -9.41
CA ALA A 516 -32.07 -30.68 -9.23
C ALA A 516 -32.72 -30.13 -10.50
N VAL A 517 -33.78 -29.34 -10.33
CA VAL A 517 -34.45 -28.64 -11.43
C VAL A 517 -33.61 -27.41 -11.79
N ASP A 518 -33.21 -27.31 -13.06
CA ASP A 518 -32.63 -26.08 -13.59
C ASP A 518 -33.75 -25.07 -13.88
N PRO A 519 -33.84 -23.96 -13.12
CA PRO A 519 -34.91 -22.99 -13.30
C PRO A 519 -34.85 -22.28 -14.65
N SER A 520 -33.71 -22.31 -15.37
CA SER A 520 -33.55 -21.68 -16.68
C SER A 520 -33.39 -22.69 -17.82
N ILE A 521 -33.87 -23.92 -17.67
CA ILE A 521 -33.75 -24.96 -18.71
C ILE A 521 -34.39 -24.54 -20.04
N HIS A 522 -35.58 -23.94 -20.01
CA HIS A 522 -36.28 -23.46 -21.21
C HIS A 522 -35.53 -22.33 -21.92
N LEU A 523 -34.69 -21.55 -21.23
CA LEU A 523 -33.86 -20.54 -21.88
C LEU A 523 -32.85 -21.19 -22.82
N ASP A 524 -32.29 -22.35 -22.46
CA ASP A 524 -31.35 -23.05 -23.35
C ASP A 524 -32.06 -23.60 -24.58
N VAL A 525 -33.26 -24.16 -24.41
CA VAL A 525 -34.08 -24.64 -25.53
C VAL A 525 -34.41 -23.48 -26.45
N LEU A 526 -34.95 -22.38 -25.90
CA LEU A 526 -35.25 -21.16 -26.65
C LEU A 526 -34.02 -20.65 -27.40
N TRP A 527 -32.88 -20.58 -26.71
CA TRP A 527 -31.62 -20.20 -27.34
C TRP A 527 -31.35 -21.14 -28.52
N LYS A 528 -31.25 -22.45 -28.31
CA LYS A 528 -30.92 -23.44 -29.36
C LYS A 528 -31.81 -23.34 -30.61
N VAL A 529 -33.13 -23.19 -30.45
CA VAL A 529 -34.10 -23.24 -31.57
C VAL A 529 -34.30 -21.92 -32.31
N VAL A 530 -33.88 -20.80 -31.73
CA VAL A 530 -34.05 -19.48 -32.36
C VAL A 530 -33.00 -19.21 -33.44
N TRP A 531 -31.84 -19.88 -33.39
CA TRP A 531 -30.76 -19.59 -34.35
C TRP A 531 -31.14 -19.76 -35.82
N PRO A 532 -31.84 -20.84 -36.24
CA PRO A 532 -32.33 -20.97 -37.62
C PRO A 532 -33.23 -19.82 -38.09
N LEU A 533 -33.88 -19.12 -37.16
CA LEU A 533 -34.80 -18.01 -37.45
C LEU A 533 -34.09 -16.66 -37.37
N LYS A 534 -33.14 -16.54 -36.43
CA LYS A 534 -32.41 -15.31 -36.10
C LYS A 534 -30.93 -15.63 -35.90
N PRO A 535 -30.13 -15.68 -36.99
CA PRO A 535 -28.71 -16.00 -36.91
C PRO A 535 -27.90 -14.97 -36.13
N ALA A 536 -28.31 -13.70 -36.19
CA ALA A 536 -27.71 -12.61 -35.44
C ALA A 536 -28.21 -12.61 -33.99
N ARG A 537 -27.51 -13.35 -33.13
CA ARG A 537 -27.80 -13.44 -31.69
C ARG A 537 -26.52 -13.44 -30.85
N PRO A 538 -26.56 -13.01 -29.58
CA PRO A 538 -25.42 -13.12 -28.68
C PRO A 538 -25.02 -14.59 -28.45
N SER A 539 -23.74 -14.79 -28.11
CA SER A 539 -23.29 -16.09 -27.58
C SER A 539 -24.11 -16.49 -26.36
N TRP A 540 -24.12 -17.79 -26.02
CA TRP A 540 -24.87 -18.29 -24.86
C TRP A 540 -24.51 -17.54 -23.57
N SER A 541 -23.21 -17.39 -23.27
CA SER A 541 -22.77 -16.64 -22.09
C SER A 541 -23.19 -15.16 -22.13
N GLY A 542 -23.21 -14.55 -23.32
CA GLY A 542 -23.70 -13.19 -23.50
C GLY A 542 -25.20 -13.07 -23.27
N THR A 543 -25.98 -14.07 -23.69
CA THR A 543 -27.42 -14.17 -23.44
C THR A 543 -27.68 -14.32 -21.94
N MET A 544 -27.01 -15.28 -21.29
CA MET A 544 -27.13 -15.51 -19.85
C MET A 544 -26.84 -14.24 -19.05
N GLN A 545 -25.79 -13.50 -19.42
CA GLN A 545 -25.47 -12.24 -18.76
C GLN A 545 -26.50 -11.12 -19.01
N ALA A 546 -27.17 -11.11 -20.17
CA ALA A 546 -28.16 -10.09 -20.50
C ALA A 546 -29.50 -10.30 -19.78
N VAL A 547 -29.91 -11.54 -19.56
CA VAL A 547 -31.26 -11.88 -19.08
C VAL A 547 -31.33 -12.23 -17.59
N HIS A 548 -30.23 -12.68 -16.98
CA HIS A 548 -30.20 -12.93 -15.53
C HIS A 548 -29.98 -11.62 -14.76
N ASN A 549 -31.03 -11.18 -14.07
CA ASN A 549 -31.03 -9.99 -13.21
C ASN A 549 -31.45 -10.30 -11.76
N ASP A 550 -31.38 -11.58 -11.36
CA ASP A 550 -31.79 -12.04 -10.03
C ASP A 550 -30.90 -11.45 -8.92
N ARG A 551 -31.43 -11.45 -7.69
CA ARG A 551 -30.67 -11.05 -6.50
C ARG A 551 -29.48 -12.00 -6.32
N HIS A 552 -28.31 -11.43 -6.06
CA HIS A 552 -27.11 -12.18 -5.74
C HIS A 552 -26.44 -11.62 -4.48
N PRO A 553 -25.58 -12.39 -3.79
CA PRO A 553 -24.94 -11.94 -2.56
C PRO A 553 -23.95 -10.78 -2.74
N GLY A 554 -23.45 -10.57 -3.96
CA GLY A 554 -22.50 -9.49 -4.28
C GLY A 554 -21.09 -10.00 -4.54
N LYS A 555 -20.22 -9.11 -5.02
CA LYS A 555 -18.81 -9.39 -5.33
C LYS A 555 -18.07 -9.89 -4.09
N SER A 556 -17.19 -10.87 -4.26
CA SER A 556 -16.32 -11.38 -3.20
C SER A 556 -15.08 -10.50 -2.99
N SER A 557 -14.53 -10.54 -1.78
CA SER A 557 -13.19 -9.99 -1.49
C SER A 557 -12.20 -11.13 -1.35
N VAL A 558 -10.98 -10.93 -1.86
CA VAL A 558 -9.88 -11.92 -1.86
C VAL A 558 -8.74 -11.39 -1.00
N PHE A 559 -8.19 -12.24 -0.15
CA PHE A 559 -7.10 -11.96 0.76
C PHE A 559 -5.98 -12.97 0.54
N PHE A 560 -4.75 -12.49 0.36
CA PHE A 560 -3.58 -13.37 0.25
C PHE A 560 -3.13 -13.79 1.65
N LEU A 561 -2.92 -15.09 1.83
CA LEU A 561 -2.41 -15.66 3.07
C LEU A 561 -0.93 -16.03 2.91
N PRO A 562 -0.20 -16.24 4.01
CA PRO A 562 1.22 -16.59 3.93
C PRO A 562 1.44 -17.91 3.18
N MET A 563 2.55 -18.00 2.45
CA MET A 563 2.92 -19.19 1.70
C MET A 563 3.68 -20.17 2.60
N ILE A 564 3.59 -21.47 2.27
CA ILE A 564 4.45 -22.50 2.85
C ILE A 564 5.55 -22.83 1.83
N ASP A 565 6.79 -22.56 2.21
CA ASP A 565 7.99 -22.91 1.42
C ASP A 565 8.31 -24.42 1.57
N MET A 566 7.39 -25.24 1.08
CA MET A 566 7.48 -26.69 1.02
C MET A 566 6.72 -27.19 -0.21
N ASN A 567 7.15 -28.33 -0.76
CA ASN A 567 6.43 -28.99 -1.83
C ASN A 567 4.95 -29.19 -1.43
N PRO A 568 3.98 -28.65 -2.18
CA PRO A 568 2.56 -28.78 -1.88
C PRO A 568 2.06 -30.21 -1.74
N GLY A 569 2.66 -31.15 -2.48
CA GLY A 569 2.34 -32.57 -2.41
C GLY A 569 2.87 -33.29 -1.17
N ASP A 570 3.70 -32.65 -0.34
CA ASP A 570 4.18 -33.22 0.93
C ASP A 570 3.04 -33.27 1.97
N LEU A 571 2.86 -34.42 2.63
CA LEU A 571 1.81 -34.59 3.63
C LEU A 571 1.96 -33.63 4.83
N THR A 572 3.19 -33.26 5.19
CA THR A 572 3.47 -32.23 6.21
C THR A 572 3.02 -30.85 5.75
N CYS A 573 3.22 -30.52 4.46
CA CYS A 573 2.75 -29.26 3.90
C CYS A 573 1.22 -29.18 3.98
N ILE A 574 0.53 -30.21 3.48
CA ILE A 574 -0.94 -30.30 3.50
C ILE A 574 -1.49 -30.29 4.93
N HIS A 575 -0.87 -31.05 5.84
CA HIS A 575 -1.27 -31.08 7.26
C HIS A 575 -1.11 -29.71 7.93
N SER A 576 -0.02 -29.00 7.65
CA SER A 576 0.21 -27.64 8.16
C SER A 576 -0.81 -26.66 7.60
N THR A 577 -1.15 -26.76 6.31
CA THR A 577 -2.21 -25.98 5.66
C THR A 577 -3.57 -26.20 6.31
N LEU A 578 -3.96 -27.45 6.59
CA LEU A 578 -5.22 -27.79 7.24
C LEU A 578 -5.32 -27.15 8.64
N LEU A 579 -4.29 -27.32 9.46
CA LEU A 579 -4.26 -26.76 10.82
C LEU A 579 -4.24 -25.23 10.82
N PHE A 580 -3.47 -24.62 9.93
CA PHE A 580 -3.45 -23.17 9.76
C PHE A 580 -4.85 -22.64 9.40
N THR A 581 -5.50 -23.27 8.42
CA THR A 581 -6.84 -22.91 7.97
C THR A 581 -7.89 -23.06 9.07
N ALA A 582 -7.86 -24.16 9.82
CA ALA A 582 -8.75 -24.37 10.95
C ALA A 582 -8.56 -23.31 12.05
N LYS A 583 -7.30 -22.94 12.35
CA LYS A 583 -6.97 -21.90 13.33
C LYS A 583 -7.46 -20.52 12.89
N GLU A 584 -7.25 -20.15 11.62
CA GLU A 584 -7.73 -18.86 11.10
C GLU A 584 -9.27 -18.81 11.05
N ALA A 585 -9.94 -19.88 10.63
CA ALA A 585 -11.40 -19.93 10.64
C ALA A 585 -11.97 -19.77 12.06
N LYS A 586 -11.37 -20.46 13.03
CA LYS A 586 -11.71 -20.35 14.45
C LYS A 586 -11.48 -18.94 15.01
N ARG A 587 -10.40 -18.26 14.59
CA ARG A 587 -10.13 -16.86 14.94
C ARG A 587 -11.22 -15.92 14.43
N HIS A 588 -11.81 -16.22 13.29
CA HIS A 588 -12.90 -15.45 12.69
C HIS A 588 -14.30 -15.96 13.07
N GLY A 589 -14.42 -17.02 13.88
CA GLY A 589 -15.69 -17.61 14.28
C GLY A 589 -16.46 -18.23 13.12
N SER A 590 -15.77 -18.71 12.09
CA SER A 590 -16.34 -19.36 10.90
C SER A 590 -15.96 -20.84 10.82
N THR A 591 -16.75 -21.60 10.07
CA THR A 591 -16.41 -22.97 9.69
C THR A 591 -15.33 -22.96 8.60
N PRO A 592 -14.23 -23.71 8.74
CA PRO A 592 -13.18 -23.76 7.73
C PRO A 592 -13.65 -24.52 6.48
N VAL A 593 -13.85 -23.78 5.38
CA VAL A 593 -14.10 -24.36 4.05
C VAL A 593 -12.82 -24.24 3.24
N LEU A 594 -12.19 -25.35 2.87
CA LEU A 594 -10.90 -25.37 2.17
C LEU A 594 -11.01 -26.12 0.84
N THR A 595 -10.68 -25.44 -0.25
CA THR A 595 -10.64 -26.02 -1.59
C THR A 595 -9.21 -26.42 -1.97
N PHE A 596 -9.08 -27.60 -2.58
CA PHE A 596 -7.84 -28.14 -3.14
C PHE A 596 -8.08 -28.77 -4.53
N ASP A 597 -7.03 -28.77 -5.36
CA ASP A 597 -6.95 -29.58 -6.58
C ASP A 597 -7.13 -31.09 -6.28
N GLN A 598 -7.35 -31.91 -7.31
CA GLN A 598 -7.65 -33.33 -7.08
C GLN A 598 -6.56 -34.10 -6.30
N PRO A 599 -5.26 -33.99 -6.65
CA PRO A 599 -4.19 -34.65 -5.88
C PRO A 599 -4.11 -34.21 -4.41
N LEU A 600 -4.22 -32.91 -4.13
CA LEU A 600 -4.13 -32.37 -2.77
C LEU A 600 -5.39 -32.68 -1.97
N PHE A 601 -6.57 -32.60 -2.60
CA PHE A 601 -7.85 -32.97 -2.00
C PHE A 601 -7.83 -34.42 -1.50
N TRP A 602 -7.33 -35.35 -2.32
CA TRP A 602 -7.23 -36.76 -1.96
C TRP A 602 -6.38 -36.97 -0.69
N LYS A 603 -5.18 -36.37 -0.66
CA LYS A 603 -4.26 -36.45 0.48
C LYS A 603 -4.82 -35.75 1.72
N ALA A 604 -5.49 -34.61 1.56
CA ALA A 604 -6.14 -33.90 2.65
C ALA A 604 -7.26 -34.76 3.27
N HIS A 605 -8.10 -35.39 2.44
CA HIS A 605 -9.13 -36.32 2.88
C HIS A 605 -8.53 -37.52 3.62
N GLU A 606 -7.43 -38.09 3.12
CA GLU A 606 -6.69 -39.14 3.82
C GLU A 606 -6.19 -38.67 5.20
N ILE A 607 -5.61 -37.47 5.30
CA ILE A 607 -5.14 -36.92 6.59
C ILE A 607 -6.29 -36.79 7.59
N VAL A 608 -7.40 -36.19 7.18
CA VAL A 608 -8.59 -35.98 8.05
C VAL A 608 -9.18 -37.33 8.48
N ALA A 609 -9.31 -38.29 7.56
CA ALA A 609 -9.85 -39.62 7.86
C ALA A 609 -8.99 -40.42 8.86
N ASN A 610 -7.68 -40.18 8.94
CA ASN A 610 -6.79 -40.86 9.88
C ASN A 610 -6.70 -40.17 11.26
N LYS A 611 -7.30 -38.99 11.42
CA LYS A 611 -7.32 -38.25 12.69
C LYS A 611 -8.74 -37.79 13.05
N PRO A 612 -9.71 -38.71 13.19
CA PRO A 612 -11.10 -38.33 13.47
C PRO A 612 -11.28 -37.67 14.85
N ASP A 613 -10.39 -37.96 15.81
CA ASP A 613 -10.42 -37.39 17.16
C ASP A 613 -9.85 -35.96 17.22
N ASP A 614 -9.20 -35.48 16.14
CA ASP A 614 -8.69 -34.12 16.05
C ASP A 614 -9.85 -33.17 15.70
N ALA A 615 -10.40 -32.52 16.72
CA ALA A 615 -11.57 -31.66 16.59
C ALA A 615 -11.35 -30.49 15.61
N ASP A 616 -10.13 -29.99 15.48
CA ASP A 616 -9.85 -28.89 14.55
C ASP A 616 -9.86 -29.41 13.10
N LEU A 617 -9.25 -30.58 12.82
CA LEU A 617 -9.30 -31.21 11.49
C LEU A 617 -10.69 -31.72 11.09
N ALA A 618 -11.43 -32.31 12.05
CA ALA A 618 -12.77 -32.83 11.81
C ALA A 618 -13.80 -31.74 11.47
N SER A 619 -13.50 -30.48 11.80
CA SER A 619 -14.35 -29.33 11.49
C SER A 619 -14.19 -28.78 10.06
N ILE A 620 -13.20 -29.28 9.31
CA ILE A 620 -12.87 -28.76 7.97
C ILE A 620 -13.83 -29.35 6.93
N VAL A 621 -14.47 -28.47 6.17
CA VAL A 621 -15.19 -28.82 4.95
C VAL A 621 -14.20 -28.79 3.78
N LEU A 622 -13.78 -29.97 3.33
CA LEU A 622 -12.93 -30.12 2.15
C LEU A 622 -13.74 -30.02 0.88
N ARG A 623 -13.33 -29.14 -0.04
CA ARG A 623 -13.94 -28.98 -1.36
C ARG A 623 -12.96 -29.37 -2.45
N LEU A 624 -13.49 -30.03 -3.47
CA LEU A 624 -12.77 -30.30 -4.70
C LEU A 624 -12.95 -29.13 -5.67
N GLU A 625 -11.90 -28.82 -6.41
CA GLU A 625 -11.79 -27.68 -7.32
C GLU A 625 -12.71 -27.72 -8.54
N GLY A 626 -13.54 -26.69 -8.70
CA GLY A 626 -14.59 -26.63 -9.72
C GLY A 626 -14.06 -26.32 -11.12
N PHE A 627 -13.01 -25.50 -11.24
CA PHE A 627 -12.44 -25.20 -12.56
C PHE A 627 -11.66 -26.40 -13.09
N HIS A 628 -10.94 -27.12 -12.23
CA HIS A 628 -10.32 -28.38 -12.62
C HIS A 628 -11.33 -29.53 -12.91
N MET A 629 -12.52 -29.52 -12.29
CA MET A 629 -13.64 -30.38 -12.72
C MET A 629 -14.09 -30.06 -14.16
N GLU A 630 -14.27 -28.78 -14.49
CA GLU A 630 -14.63 -28.32 -15.84
C GLU A 630 -13.57 -28.76 -16.87
N MET A 631 -12.29 -28.51 -16.57
CA MET A 631 -11.15 -28.94 -17.40
C MET A 631 -11.17 -30.45 -17.64
N SER A 632 -11.33 -31.23 -16.58
CA SER A 632 -11.31 -32.69 -16.66
C SER A 632 -12.47 -33.23 -17.47
N PHE A 633 -13.67 -32.65 -17.32
CA PHE A 633 -14.84 -33.06 -18.08
C PHE A 633 -14.73 -32.72 -19.57
N LEU A 634 -14.20 -31.54 -19.90
CA LEU A 634 -13.88 -31.20 -21.30
C LEU A 634 -12.89 -32.19 -21.92
N GLY A 635 -11.87 -32.61 -21.16
CA GLY A 635 -10.95 -33.67 -21.55
C GLY A 635 -11.66 -35.01 -21.78
N CYS A 636 -12.63 -35.36 -20.93
CA CYS A 636 -13.45 -36.57 -21.09
C CYS A 636 -14.28 -36.53 -22.38
N ILE A 637 -14.91 -35.38 -22.70
CA ILE A 637 -15.64 -35.20 -23.96
C ILE A 637 -14.70 -35.46 -25.14
N GLY A 638 -13.51 -34.84 -25.13
CA GLY A 638 -12.54 -35.02 -26.21
C GLY A 638 -12.07 -36.47 -26.35
N ARG A 639 -11.84 -37.18 -25.25
CA ARG A 639 -11.44 -38.59 -25.25
C ARG A 639 -12.55 -39.52 -25.74
N LEU A 640 -13.79 -39.30 -25.30
CA LEU A 640 -14.93 -40.12 -25.70
C LEU A 640 -15.33 -39.90 -27.17
N MET A 641 -15.07 -38.70 -27.70
CA MET A 641 -15.32 -38.34 -29.09
C MET A 641 -14.11 -38.53 -30.01
N GLU A 642 -13.05 -39.18 -29.54
CA GLU A 642 -11.86 -39.43 -30.35
C GLU A 642 -12.21 -40.28 -31.59
N GLY A 643 -11.81 -39.82 -32.77
CA GLY A 643 -12.13 -40.50 -34.04
C GLY A 643 -13.56 -40.30 -34.57
N SER A 644 -14.39 -39.48 -33.92
CA SER A 644 -15.78 -39.24 -34.33
C SER A 644 -15.97 -38.20 -35.45
N GLY A 645 -14.92 -37.47 -35.83
CA GLY A 645 -15.01 -36.27 -36.68
C GLY A 645 -15.10 -34.95 -35.91
N LEU A 646 -15.23 -34.98 -34.57
CA LEU A 646 -15.35 -33.75 -33.76
C LEU A 646 -14.13 -32.82 -33.90
N GLN A 647 -12.93 -33.40 -33.99
CA GLN A 647 -11.71 -32.62 -34.15
C GLN A 647 -11.74 -31.83 -35.47
N GLU A 648 -12.07 -32.51 -36.56
CA GLU A 648 -12.15 -31.95 -37.91
C GLU A 648 -13.19 -30.84 -37.99
N VAL A 649 -14.35 -31.03 -37.36
CA VAL A 649 -15.40 -30.00 -37.26
C VAL A 649 -14.90 -28.76 -36.51
N LEU A 650 -14.20 -28.93 -35.39
CA LEU A 650 -13.64 -27.81 -34.63
C LEU A 650 -12.52 -27.10 -35.41
N GLU A 651 -11.75 -27.84 -36.21
CA GLU A 651 -10.66 -27.32 -37.05
C GLU A 651 -11.15 -26.43 -38.20
N LEU A 652 -12.45 -26.46 -38.54
CA LEU A 652 -13.06 -25.50 -39.47
C LEU A 652 -13.01 -24.05 -38.94
N THR A 653 -12.96 -23.87 -37.62
CA THR A 653 -12.97 -22.54 -36.96
C THR A 653 -11.67 -22.23 -36.22
N TYR A 654 -11.02 -23.25 -35.67
CA TYR A 654 -9.85 -23.11 -34.81
C TYR A 654 -8.63 -23.79 -35.43
N ALA A 655 -7.42 -23.25 -35.20
CA ALA A 655 -6.21 -23.90 -35.67
C ALA A 655 -6.02 -25.29 -35.02
N PRO A 656 -5.46 -26.31 -35.73
CA PRO A 656 -5.31 -27.67 -35.22
C PRO A 656 -4.64 -27.78 -33.86
N THR A 657 -3.55 -27.01 -33.63
CA THR A 657 -2.87 -26.96 -32.34
C THR A 657 -3.80 -26.48 -31.22
N ALA A 658 -4.66 -25.50 -31.49
CA ALA A 658 -5.63 -25.02 -30.51
C ALA A 658 -6.70 -26.08 -30.21
N VAL A 659 -7.20 -26.77 -31.23
CA VAL A 659 -8.20 -27.85 -31.08
C VAL A 659 -7.66 -28.99 -30.23
N ASN A 660 -6.40 -29.39 -30.42
CA ASN A 660 -5.76 -30.40 -29.58
C ASN A 660 -5.80 -30.00 -28.09
N TYR A 661 -5.42 -28.76 -27.76
CA TYR A 661 -5.53 -28.28 -26.37
C TYR A 661 -6.99 -28.14 -25.88
N MET A 662 -7.95 -27.90 -26.77
CA MET A 662 -9.37 -27.85 -26.42
C MET A 662 -9.90 -29.24 -26.04
N LEU A 663 -9.61 -30.26 -26.85
CA LEU A 663 -10.03 -31.64 -26.63
C LEU A 663 -9.32 -32.29 -25.43
N GLN A 664 -8.14 -31.79 -25.05
CA GLN A 664 -7.48 -32.18 -23.79
C GLN A 664 -8.01 -31.42 -22.56
N GLY A 665 -8.97 -30.51 -22.71
CA GLY A 665 -9.48 -29.68 -21.61
C GLY A 665 -8.53 -28.58 -21.13
N LYS A 666 -7.38 -28.38 -21.78
CA LYS A 666 -6.34 -27.41 -21.38
C LYS A 666 -6.64 -25.99 -21.86
N ALA A 667 -7.44 -25.84 -22.92
CA ALA A 667 -7.84 -24.54 -23.46
C ALA A 667 -9.32 -24.22 -23.14
N VAL A 668 -9.71 -24.30 -21.86
CA VAL A 668 -11.11 -24.23 -21.35
C VAL A 668 -11.98 -23.20 -22.07
N SER A 669 -11.57 -21.93 -22.09
CA SER A 669 -12.39 -20.86 -22.68
C SER A 669 -12.63 -21.04 -24.18
N ARG A 670 -11.68 -21.63 -24.91
CA ARG A 670 -11.86 -21.97 -26.33
C ARG A 670 -12.68 -23.25 -26.46
N ALA A 671 -12.43 -24.25 -25.63
CA ALA A 671 -13.12 -25.54 -25.63
C ALA A 671 -14.63 -25.36 -25.41
N VAL A 672 -15.05 -24.65 -24.35
CA VAL A 672 -16.46 -24.32 -24.09
C VAL A 672 -17.09 -23.62 -25.29
N ARG A 673 -16.40 -22.64 -25.88
CA ARG A 673 -16.92 -21.92 -27.06
C ARG A 673 -17.07 -22.85 -28.26
N GLY A 674 -16.07 -23.67 -28.53
CA GLY A 674 -16.08 -24.64 -29.63
C GLY A 674 -17.20 -25.66 -29.47
N HIS A 675 -17.33 -26.29 -28.30
CA HIS A 675 -18.40 -27.26 -28.04
C HIS A 675 -19.78 -26.63 -28.19
N PHE A 676 -19.98 -25.38 -27.73
CA PHE A 676 -21.25 -24.68 -27.90
C PHE A 676 -21.56 -24.30 -29.35
N LEU A 677 -20.54 -24.06 -30.18
CA LEU A 677 -20.73 -23.84 -31.62
C LEU A 677 -21.19 -25.14 -32.30
N VAL A 678 -20.52 -26.26 -32.01
CA VAL A 678 -20.90 -27.57 -32.55
C VAL A 678 -22.31 -27.96 -32.08
N ASP A 679 -22.61 -27.83 -30.79
CA ASP A 679 -23.95 -28.07 -30.25
C ASP A 679 -25.01 -27.16 -30.89
N SER A 680 -24.68 -25.88 -31.17
CA SER A 680 -25.59 -24.98 -31.88
C SER A 680 -25.88 -25.44 -33.31
N ALA A 681 -24.86 -25.93 -34.03
CA ALA A 681 -25.02 -26.45 -35.38
C ALA A 681 -25.88 -27.73 -35.38
N LEU A 682 -25.63 -28.66 -34.45
CA LEU A 682 -26.44 -29.88 -34.30
C LEU A 682 -27.90 -29.58 -33.96
N ASN A 683 -28.15 -28.65 -33.02
CA ASN A 683 -29.52 -28.24 -32.71
C ASN A 683 -30.20 -27.50 -33.87
N ALA A 684 -29.45 -26.76 -34.69
CA ALA A 684 -30.00 -26.14 -35.90
C ALA A 684 -30.46 -27.20 -36.91
N LEU A 685 -29.64 -28.23 -37.16
CA LEU A 685 -30.01 -29.37 -38.00
C LEU A 685 -31.23 -30.10 -37.46
N LEU A 686 -31.24 -30.39 -36.15
CA LEU A 686 -32.36 -31.06 -35.49
C LEU A 686 -33.65 -30.24 -35.58
N THR A 687 -33.57 -28.91 -35.36
CA THR A 687 -34.71 -28.00 -35.48
C THR A 687 -35.23 -27.94 -36.91
N SER A 688 -34.32 -27.84 -37.90
CA SER A 688 -34.67 -27.87 -39.33
C SER A 688 -35.43 -29.13 -39.70
N GLN A 689 -34.94 -30.30 -39.28
CA GLN A 689 -35.60 -31.57 -39.55
C GLN A 689 -36.94 -31.71 -38.81
N THR A 690 -37.02 -31.32 -37.54
CA THR A 690 -38.22 -31.46 -36.70
C THR A 690 -39.36 -30.57 -37.18
N PHE A 691 -39.05 -29.32 -37.52
CA PHE A 691 -40.05 -28.30 -37.87
C PHE A 691 -40.12 -28.01 -39.37
N LYS A 692 -39.36 -28.76 -40.19
CA LYS A 692 -39.31 -28.63 -41.66
C LYS A 692 -39.00 -27.21 -42.14
N ILE A 693 -38.05 -26.54 -41.47
CA ILE A 693 -37.61 -25.18 -41.84
C ILE A 693 -36.26 -25.20 -42.54
N SER A 694 -36.03 -24.27 -43.46
CA SER A 694 -34.73 -24.12 -44.12
C SER A 694 -33.72 -23.39 -43.23
N LEU A 695 -32.45 -23.81 -43.26
CA LEU A 695 -31.38 -23.12 -42.56
C LEU A 695 -30.90 -21.88 -43.34
N PRO A 696 -30.63 -20.76 -42.66
CA PRO A 696 -30.17 -19.52 -43.29
C PRO A 696 -28.66 -19.56 -43.55
N LEU A 697 -28.22 -20.45 -44.43
CA LEU A 697 -26.81 -20.60 -44.84
C LEU A 697 -26.56 -19.77 -46.11
N PRO A 698 -25.65 -18.78 -46.11
CA PRO A 698 -25.17 -18.17 -47.34
C PRO A 698 -24.28 -19.16 -48.10
N ASP A 699 -24.66 -19.48 -49.34
CA ASP A 699 -23.87 -20.21 -50.35
C ASP A 699 -23.53 -21.70 -50.10
N LEU A 700 -24.37 -22.48 -49.42
CA LEU A 700 -24.31 -23.95 -49.51
C LEU A 700 -25.60 -24.49 -50.17
N ASP A 701 -25.50 -24.81 -51.45
CA ASP A 701 -26.52 -25.57 -52.21
C ASP A 701 -26.40 -27.07 -51.84
N VAL A 702 -26.62 -27.38 -50.55
CA VAL A 702 -26.78 -28.76 -50.08
C VAL A 702 -28.20 -28.87 -49.58
N THR A 703 -29.08 -29.27 -50.49
CA THR A 703 -30.37 -29.83 -50.10
C THR A 703 -30.10 -31.07 -49.25
N LEU A 704 -30.63 -31.10 -48.02
CA LEU A 704 -30.57 -32.24 -47.08
C LEU A 704 -31.11 -33.57 -47.67
N SER A 705 -31.58 -33.58 -48.92
CA SER A 705 -31.96 -34.76 -49.70
C SER A 705 -30.78 -35.58 -50.23
N ASP A 706 -29.55 -35.06 -50.23
CA ASP A 706 -28.40 -35.73 -50.87
C ASP A 706 -27.65 -36.72 -49.95
N VAL A 707 -28.11 -36.92 -48.71
CA VAL A 707 -27.64 -38.02 -47.85
C VAL A 707 -28.58 -39.21 -48.05
N SER A 708 -28.36 -40.00 -49.09
CA SER A 708 -28.99 -41.31 -49.24
C SER A 708 -28.50 -42.21 -48.10
N ILE A 709 -29.41 -42.53 -47.17
CA ILE A 709 -29.23 -43.62 -46.22
C ILE A 709 -29.23 -44.91 -47.06
N GLU A 710 -28.06 -45.49 -47.32
CA GLU A 710 -28.00 -46.86 -47.82
C GLU A 710 -28.61 -47.78 -46.75
N GLU A 711 -29.67 -48.50 -47.10
CA GLU A 711 -30.25 -49.57 -46.29
C GLU A 711 -29.16 -50.61 -46.02
N ILE A 712 -28.71 -50.73 -44.77
CA ILE A 712 -27.84 -51.82 -44.34
C ILE A 712 -28.73 -53.02 -44.05
N ASP A 713 -28.39 -54.13 -44.71
CA ASP A 713 -29.05 -55.43 -44.63
C ASP A 713 -29.13 -55.94 -43.17
N SER A 714 -30.30 -56.45 -42.80
CA SER A 714 -30.72 -56.77 -41.43
C SER A 714 -30.07 -58.02 -40.80
N THR A 715 -28.91 -58.46 -41.29
CA THR A 715 -28.30 -59.74 -40.88
C THR A 715 -27.08 -59.66 -39.96
N ASP A 716 -26.56 -58.46 -39.63
CA ASP A 716 -25.35 -58.32 -38.82
C ASP A 716 -25.57 -57.57 -37.47
N VAL A 717 -26.42 -58.11 -36.60
CA VAL A 717 -26.49 -57.70 -35.18
C VAL A 717 -25.97 -58.82 -34.28
N PRO A 718 -24.85 -58.65 -33.56
CA PRO A 718 -24.42 -59.58 -32.52
C PRO A 718 -25.40 -59.60 -31.33
N GLU A 719 -25.75 -60.78 -30.82
CA GLU A 719 -26.78 -61.03 -29.80
C GLU A 719 -26.50 -60.50 -28.37
N ASP A 720 -25.40 -59.78 -28.12
CA ASP A 720 -24.96 -59.46 -26.75
C ASP A 720 -24.94 -57.96 -26.43
N VAL A 721 -26.11 -57.32 -26.33
CA VAL A 721 -26.27 -56.04 -25.62
C VAL A 721 -27.52 -56.09 -24.73
N GLN A 722 -27.35 -56.52 -23.48
CA GLN A 722 -28.37 -56.34 -22.44
C GLN A 722 -28.38 -54.88 -21.96
N ILE A 723 -29.33 -54.09 -22.44
CA ILE A 723 -29.68 -52.80 -21.84
C ILE A 723 -30.69 -53.08 -20.72
N ALA A 724 -30.27 -52.88 -19.47
CA ALA A 724 -31.14 -52.95 -18.30
C ALA A 724 -31.81 -51.59 -18.05
N GLY A 725 -33.14 -51.55 -18.05
CA GLY A 725 -33.93 -50.39 -17.59
C GLY A 725 -35.28 -50.29 -18.28
N THR A 726 -36.33 -50.82 -17.64
CA THR A 726 -37.71 -50.87 -18.11
C THR A 726 -38.34 -49.48 -18.29
N VAL A 727 -38.90 -49.23 -19.48
CA VAL A 727 -39.79 -48.11 -19.80
C VAL A 727 -41.22 -48.64 -19.77
N ASP A 728 -41.79 -48.74 -18.58
CA ASP A 728 -43.24 -48.86 -18.41
C ASP A 728 -43.68 -47.65 -17.58
N ASP A 729 -44.11 -46.62 -18.30
CA ASP A 729 -45.12 -45.62 -17.93
C ASP A 729 -44.87 -44.36 -18.78
N ILE A 730 -45.92 -43.92 -19.49
CA ILE A 730 -45.99 -42.83 -20.49
C ILE A 730 -45.91 -43.30 -21.95
N VAL A 731 -46.90 -44.10 -22.38
CA VAL A 731 -47.36 -44.10 -23.78
C VAL A 731 -48.90 -44.23 -23.79
N PRO A 732 -49.65 -43.25 -24.31
CA PRO A 732 -50.94 -43.53 -24.92
C PRO A 732 -50.73 -43.74 -26.43
N SER A 733 -51.35 -44.81 -26.93
CA SER A 733 -51.32 -45.30 -28.31
C SER A 733 -51.54 -44.21 -29.37
N ALA A 734 -50.63 -44.14 -30.35
CA ALA A 734 -50.82 -43.36 -31.56
C ALA A 734 -51.72 -44.12 -32.55
N ASN A 735 -52.74 -43.46 -33.08
CA ASN A 735 -53.41 -43.90 -34.30
C ASN A 735 -52.57 -43.41 -35.49
N GLU A 736 -52.02 -44.36 -36.24
CA GLU A 736 -51.47 -44.16 -37.58
C GLU A 736 -52.66 -44.01 -38.54
N ASP A 737 -52.77 -42.86 -39.21
CA ASP A 737 -53.38 -42.62 -40.53
C ASP A 737 -53.91 -41.19 -40.64
N ALA A 738 -53.06 -40.26 -41.09
CA ALA A 738 -53.51 -39.02 -41.73
C ALA A 738 -52.47 -38.54 -42.77
N PRO A 739 -52.89 -38.11 -43.98
CA PRO A 739 -51.98 -37.82 -45.08
C PRO A 739 -51.27 -36.47 -44.91
N VAL A 740 -50.02 -36.46 -45.35
CA VAL A 740 -49.12 -35.30 -45.40
C VAL A 740 -49.68 -34.20 -46.31
N SER A 741 -50.03 -33.06 -45.72
CA SER A 741 -50.08 -31.76 -46.41
C SER A 741 -48.93 -30.87 -45.94
N CYS A 742 -48.39 -30.11 -46.88
CA CYS A 742 -47.45 -29.02 -46.69
C CYS A 742 -48.08 -27.93 -45.78
N GLU A 743 -47.75 -27.94 -44.50
CA GLU A 743 -48.24 -27.00 -43.50
C GLU A 743 -47.22 -25.89 -43.19
N GLU A 744 -47.75 -24.71 -42.86
CA GLU A 744 -47.08 -23.49 -42.43
C GLU A 744 -46.02 -23.74 -41.32
N PRO A 745 -45.01 -22.86 -41.14
CA PRO A 745 -44.07 -22.98 -40.04
C PRO A 745 -44.83 -23.15 -38.72
N ASP A 746 -44.54 -24.24 -38.02
CA ASP A 746 -45.16 -24.61 -36.74
C ASP A 746 -45.30 -23.36 -35.86
N GLY A 747 -46.55 -23.02 -35.50
CA GLY A 747 -46.86 -21.79 -34.77
C GLY A 747 -46.10 -21.67 -33.45
N ASP A 748 -45.64 -22.79 -32.88
CA ASP A 748 -44.78 -22.81 -31.70
C ASP A 748 -43.42 -22.14 -31.96
N LEU A 749 -42.81 -22.37 -33.12
CA LEU A 749 -41.49 -21.83 -33.44
C LEU A 749 -41.54 -20.31 -33.70
N ALA A 750 -42.63 -19.84 -34.32
CA ALA A 750 -42.89 -18.40 -34.48
C ALA A 750 -43.10 -17.69 -33.12
N ARG A 751 -43.82 -18.34 -32.20
CA ARG A 751 -43.99 -17.86 -30.81
C ARG A 751 -42.66 -17.81 -30.07
N ALA A 752 -41.82 -18.83 -30.20
CA ALA A 752 -40.48 -18.84 -29.61
C ALA A 752 -39.62 -17.67 -30.14
N ALA A 753 -39.66 -17.40 -31.45
CA ALA A 753 -38.95 -16.27 -32.05
C ALA A 753 -39.41 -14.90 -31.50
N ASN A 754 -40.71 -14.72 -31.31
CA ASN A 754 -41.27 -13.51 -30.70
C ASN A 754 -40.85 -13.40 -29.22
N MET A 755 -40.96 -14.49 -28.47
CA MET A 755 -40.56 -14.53 -27.06
C MET A 755 -39.06 -14.19 -26.89
N TRP A 756 -38.21 -14.62 -27.81
CA TRP A 756 -36.81 -14.21 -27.82
C TRP A 756 -36.63 -12.69 -27.96
N ASP A 757 -37.36 -12.04 -28.86
CA ASP A 757 -37.28 -10.58 -29.03
C ASP A 757 -37.79 -9.83 -27.78
N LEU A 758 -38.86 -10.32 -27.18
CA LEU A 758 -39.40 -9.76 -25.94
C LEU A 758 -38.42 -9.93 -24.78
N LEU A 759 -37.78 -11.09 -24.66
CA LEU A 759 -36.79 -11.35 -23.62
C LEU A 759 -35.55 -10.45 -23.81
N MET A 760 -35.01 -10.39 -25.02
CA MET A 760 -33.79 -9.64 -25.31
C MET A 760 -33.98 -8.12 -25.26
N SER A 761 -35.20 -7.63 -25.48
CA SER A 761 -35.57 -6.21 -25.27
C SER A 761 -35.86 -5.86 -23.81
N GLY A 762 -35.96 -6.86 -22.92
CA GLY A 762 -36.34 -6.69 -21.52
C GLY A 762 -37.84 -6.43 -21.32
N ALA A 763 -38.66 -6.67 -22.35
CA ALA A 763 -40.12 -6.51 -22.27
C ALA A 763 -40.79 -7.59 -21.42
N ILE A 764 -40.19 -8.78 -21.34
CA ILE A 764 -40.59 -9.86 -20.43
C ILE A 764 -39.39 -10.32 -19.57
N PRO A 765 -39.61 -10.71 -18.30
CA PRO A 765 -38.58 -11.28 -17.46
C PRO A 765 -38.28 -12.74 -17.84
N LEU A 766 -37.08 -13.22 -17.47
CA LEU A 766 -36.67 -14.61 -17.67
C LEU A 766 -37.68 -15.63 -17.12
N GLY A 767 -38.27 -15.33 -15.95
CA GLY A 767 -39.23 -16.23 -15.30
C GLY A 767 -40.44 -16.59 -16.16
N GLU A 768 -40.91 -15.69 -17.03
CA GLU A 768 -42.03 -15.97 -17.95
C GLU A 768 -41.64 -16.96 -19.04
N VAL A 769 -40.43 -16.84 -19.59
CA VAL A 769 -39.89 -17.80 -20.57
C VAL A 769 -39.73 -19.18 -19.95
N CYS A 770 -39.34 -19.23 -18.67
CA CYS A 770 -39.07 -20.47 -17.96
C CYS A 770 -40.32 -21.30 -17.63
N VAL A 771 -41.52 -20.70 -17.67
CA VAL A 771 -42.79 -21.40 -17.43
C VAL A 771 -43.65 -21.55 -18.69
N ASP A 772 -43.15 -21.09 -19.84
CA ASP A 772 -43.91 -21.08 -21.09
C ASP A 772 -44.11 -22.50 -21.67
N GLU A 773 -45.37 -22.85 -21.93
CA GLU A 773 -45.76 -24.17 -22.46
C GLU A 773 -45.28 -24.40 -23.90
N THR A 774 -45.08 -23.34 -24.68
CA THR A 774 -44.59 -23.43 -26.06
C THR A 774 -43.18 -24.00 -26.08
N ILE A 775 -42.31 -23.55 -25.16
CA ILE A 775 -40.93 -24.07 -25.10
C ILE A 775 -40.91 -25.52 -24.65
N ALA A 776 -41.77 -25.89 -23.70
CA ALA A 776 -41.94 -27.29 -23.30
C ALA A 776 -42.43 -28.17 -24.47
N SER A 777 -43.39 -27.69 -25.27
CA SER A 777 -43.87 -28.35 -26.49
C SER A 777 -42.73 -28.55 -27.51
N ILE A 778 -41.95 -27.50 -27.77
CA ILE A 778 -40.79 -27.56 -28.68
C ILE A 778 -39.76 -28.56 -28.18
N GLN A 779 -39.41 -28.52 -26.90
CA GLN A 779 -38.47 -29.46 -26.30
C GLN A 779 -38.94 -30.90 -26.46
N LEU A 780 -40.23 -31.18 -26.22
CA LEU A 780 -40.81 -32.51 -26.37
C LEU A 780 -40.74 -33.00 -27.83
N LYS A 781 -41.01 -32.13 -28.82
CA LYS A 781 -40.91 -32.46 -30.25
C LYS A 781 -39.45 -32.78 -30.63
N LEU A 782 -38.49 -31.99 -30.17
CA LEU A 782 -37.06 -32.23 -30.40
C LEU A 782 -36.59 -33.54 -29.76
N GLU A 783 -37.01 -33.83 -28.53
CA GLU A 783 -36.66 -35.09 -27.85
C GLU A 783 -37.24 -36.31 -28.57
N ARG A 784 -38.49 -36.24 -29.05
CA ARG A 784 -39.06 -37.30 -29.89
C ARG A 784 -38.22 -37.53 -31.15
N GLN A 785 -37.82 -36.45 -31.82
CA GLN A 785 -36.97 -36.56 -33.01
C GLN A 785 -35.59 -37.17 -32.69
N LYS A 786 -34.97 -36.81 -31.56
CA LYS A 786 -33.74 -37.46 -31.10
C LYS A 786 -33.93 -38.96 -30.90
N GLN A 787 -35.04 -39.39 -30.27
CA GLN A 787 -35.31 -40.81 -30.08
C GLN A 787 -35.48 -41.56 -31.40
N THR A 788 -36.15 -40.95 -32.40
CA THR A 788 -36.26 -41.57 -33.73
C THR A 788 -34.90 -41.71 -34.43
N LEU A 789 -33.97 -40.78 -34.20
CA LEU A 789 -32.65 -40.80 -34.82
C LEU A 789 -31.68 -41.79 -34.15
N LYS A 790 -31.92 -42.19 -32.88
CA LYS A 790 -31.05 -43.11 -32.14
C LYS A 790 -30.96 -44.52 -32.74
N CYS A 791 -31.81 -44.88 -33.70
CA CYS A 791 -31.66 -46.11 -34.47
C CYS A 791 -30.38 -46.12 -35.32
N HIS A 792 -29.82 -44.95 -35.65
CA HIS A 792 -28.56 -44.84 -36.39
C HIS A 792 -27.37 -44.68 -35.43
N PRO A 793 -26.32 -45.53 -35.51
CA PRO A 793 -25.17 -45.49 -34.61
C PRO A 793 -24.48 -44.12 -34.54
N THR A 794 -24.28 -43.47 -35.70
CA THR A 794 -23.68 -42.14 -35.78
C THR A 794 -24.53 -41.10 -35.07
N ALA A 795 -25.84 -41.09 -35.30
CA ALA A 795 -26.74 -40.16 -34.64
C ALA A 795 -26.80 -40.41 -33.13
N ALA A 796 -26.81 -41.67 -32.69
CA ALA A 796 -26.76 -42.03 -31.27
C ALA A 796 -25.50 -41.47 -30.59
N LEU A 797 -24.32 -41.58 -31.22
CA LEU A 797 -23.07 -41.01 -30.72
C LEU A 797 -23.13 -39.48 -30.60
N TRP A 798 -23.61 -38.79 -31.64
CA TRP A 798 -23.72 -37.32 -31.61
C TRP A 798 -24.79 -36.80 -30.66
N ILE A 799 -25.86 -37.57 -30.42
CA ILE A 799 -26.85 -37.25 -29.37
C ILE A 799 -26.20 -37.40 -27.99
N GLN A 800 -25.41 -38.46 -27.74
CA GLN A 800 -24.64 -38.59 -26.50
C GLN A 800 -23.66 -37.42 -26.30
N TYR A 801 -23.03 -36.93 -27.38
CA TYR A 801 -22.23 -35.71 -27.34
C TYR A 801 -23.04 -34.49 -26.92
N MET A 802 -24.24 -34.29 -27.50
CA MET A 802 -25.13 -33.19 -27.10
C MET A 802 -25.49 -33.28 -25.61
N ASP A 803 -25.76 -34.49 -25.10
CA ASP A 803 -26.04 -34.72 -23.67
C ASP A 803 -24.84 -34.31 -22.78
N MET A 804 -23.61 -34.66 -23.18
CA MET A 804 -22.40 -34.20 -22.47
C MET A 804 -22.25 -32.67 -22.49
N VAL A 805 -22.52 -32.02 -23.63
CA VAL A 805 -22.46 -30.55 -23.73
C VAL A 805 -23.54 -29.87 -22.89
N ASP A 806 -24.72 -30.49 -22.75
CA ASP A 806 -25.79 -29.99 -21.88
C ASP A 806 -25.43 -30.12 -20.39
N ILE A 807 -24.77 -31.20 -19.99
CA ILE A 807 -24.20 -31.34 -18.65
C ILE A 807 -23.16 -30.23 -18.39
N LEU A 808 -22.25 -29.97 -19.34
CA LEU A 808 -21.28 -28.87 -19.23
C LEU A 808 -21.97 -27.51 -19.07
N ARG A 809 -23.03 -27.26 -19.86
CA ARG A 809 -23.82 -26.03 -19.79
C ARG A 809 -24.49 -25.86 -18.43
N LYS A 810 -25.08 -26.94 -17.90
CA LYS A 810 -25.72 -27.00 -16.58
C LYS A 810 -24.71 -26.74 -15.45
N PHE A 811 -23.50 -27.30 -15.57
CA PHE A 811 -22.41 -27.07 -14.60
C PHE A 811 -22.01 -25.58 -14.58
N LEU A 812 -21.82 -25.00 -15.76
CA LEU A 812 -21.53 -23.57 -15.89
C LEU A 812 -22.65 -22.71 -15.32
N LYS A 813 -23.93 -23.03 -15.54
CA LYS A 813 -25.04 -22.32 -14.89
C LYS A 813 -24.95 -22.39 -13.37
N ALA A 814 -24.73 -23.58 -12.82
CA ALA A 814 -24.64 -23.78 -11.38
C ALA A 814 -23.55 -22.90 -10.76
N GLU A 815 -22.35 -22.93 -11.32
CA GLU A 815 -21.21 -22.14 -10.84
C GLU A 815 -21.43 -20.62 -11.03
N ARG A 816 -21.98 -20.20 -12.17
CA ARG A 816 -22.17 -18.78 -12.49
C ARG A 816 -23.28 -18.12 -11.69
N THR A 817 -24.35 -18.86 -11.39
CA THR A 817 -25.49 -18.37 -10.60
C THR A 817 -25.30 -18.61 -9.10
N GLY A 818 -24.42 -19.53 -8.71
CA GLY A 818 -24.27 -19.96 -7.32
C GLY A 818 -25.42 -20.86 -6.87
N ASN A 819 -25.88 -21.76 -7.75
CA ASN A 819 -26.95 -22.71 -7.43
C ASN A 819 -26.34 -24.02 -6.92
N TRP A 820 -26.39 -24.20 -5.60
CA TRP A 820 -25.75 -25.34 -4.92
C TRP A 820 -26.36 -26.69 -5.30
N ASP A 821 -27.69 -26.81 -5.35
CA ASP A 821 -28.35 -28.08 -5.68
C ASP A 821 -28.09 -28.47 -7.14
N LEU A 822 -28.09 -27.49 -8.04
CA LEU A 822 -27.75 -27.69 -9.45
C LEU A 822 -26.29 -28.16 -9.60
N HIS A 823 -25.37 -27.57 -8.83
CA HIS A 823 -23.96 -27.98 -8.81
C HIS A 823 -23.80 -29.45 -8.44
N LEU A 824 -24.39 -29.88 -7.30
CA LEU A 824 -24.28 -31.28 -6.86
C LEU A 824 -24.94 -32.27 -7.84
N SER A 825 -26.11 -31.91 -8.38
CA SER A 825 -26.80 -32.72 -9.39
C SER A 825 -25.95 -32.88 -10.66
N THR A 826 -25.35 -31.80 -11.15
CA THR A 826 -24.54 -31.87 -12.37
C THR A 826 -23.21 -32.57 -12.15
N VAL A 827 -22.55 -32.38 -11.02
CA VAL A 827 -21.33 -33.14 -10.69
C VAL A 827 -21.61 -34.64 -10.66
N HIS A 828 -22.77 -35.05 -10.16
CA HIS A 828 -23.21 -36.44 -10.23
C HIS A 828 -23.46 -36.92 -11.66
N GLU A 829 -24.07 -36.09 -12.53
CA GLU A 829 -24.28 -36.38 -13.96
C GLU A 829 -22.98 -36.47 -14.77
N MET A 830 -21.92 -35.75 -14.38
CA MET A 830 -20.60 -35.81 -15.03
C MET A 830 -19.86 -37.14 -14.76
N MET A 831 -20.11 -37.76 -13.61
CA MET A 831 -19.33 -38.89 -13.10
C MET A 831 -19.30 -40.13 -14.02
N PRO A 832 -20.42 -40.58 -14.63
CA PRO A 832 -20.41 -41.73 -15.54
C PRO A 832 -19.48 -41.51 -16.75
N PHE A 833 -19.45 -40.30 -17.31
CA PHE A 833 -18.58 -39.96 -18.43
C PHE A 833 -17.12 -39.89 -18.03
N MET A 834 -16.81 -39.40 -16.83
CA MET A 834 -15.44 -39.44 -16.30
C MET A 834 -14.95 -40.87 -16.10
N ALA A 835 -15.81 -41.76 -15.61
CA ALA A 835 -15.48 -43.18 -15.49
C ALA A 835 -15.25 -43.82 -16.87
N ALA A 836 -16.15 -43.57 -17.83
CA ALA A 836 -16.05 -44.10 -19.20
C ALA A 836 -14.79 -43.61 -19.94
N ALA A 837 -14.38 -42.37 -19.72
CA ALA A 837 -13.17 -41.79 -20.30
C ALA A 837 -11.86 -42.28 -19.63
N GLY A 838 -11.94 -43.07 -18.56
CA GLY A 838 -10.79 -43.57 -17.81
C GLY A 838 -10.22 -42.58 -16.79
N HIS A 839 -10.93 -41.49 -16.46
CA HIS A 839 -10.53 -40.48 -15.46
C HIS A 839 -10.78 -40.96 -14.01
N ASN A 840 -10.30 -42.16 -13.68
CA ASN A 840 -10.62 -42.88 -12.44
C ASN A 840 -10.30 -42.12 -11.14
N LEU A 841 -9.22 -41.33 -11.11
CA LEU A 841 -8.85 -40.53 -9.94
C LEU A 841 -9.89 -39.42 -9.65
N TYR A 842 -10.37 -38.76 -10.71
CA TYR A 842 -11.45 -37.80 -10.59
C TYR A 842 -12.77 -38.47 -10.24
N THR A 843 -13.12 -39.59 -10.89
CA THR A 843 -14.34 -40.34 -10.55
C THR A 843 -14.40 -40.69 -9.06
N LYS A 844 -13.30 -41.21 -8.50
CA LYS A 844 -13.19 -41.52 -7.07
C LYS A 844 -13.31 -40.27 -6.20
N SER A 845 -12.59 -39.21 -6.53
CA SER A 845 -12.56 -37.98 -5.75
C SER A 845 -13.92 -37.26 -5.78
N LEU A 846 -14.61 -37.26 -6.93
CA LEU A 846 -15.95 -36.69 -7.07
C LEU A 846 -16.98 -37.46 -6.26
N HIS A 847 -16.85 -38.79 -6.20
CA HIS A 847 -17.74 -39.59 -5.38
C HIS A 847 -17.61 -39.24 -3.89
N LEU A 848 -16.37 -39.13 -3.38
CA LEU A 848 -16.13 -38.68 -2.00
C LEU A 848 -16.63 -37.26 -1.77
N TYR A 849 -16.30 -36.35 -2.69
CA TYR A 849 -16.77 -34.98 -2.65
C TYR A 849 -18.30 -34.91 -2.54
N LEU A 850 -19.05 -35.61 -3.41
CA LEU A 850 -20.51 -35.65 -3.34
C LEU A 850 -21.01 -36.27 -2.02
N GLN A 851 -20.40 -37.37 -1.57
CA GLN A 851 -20.76 -38.02 -0.32
C GLN A 851 -20.68 -37.07 0.87
N ASP A 852 -19.64 -36.24 0.92
CA ASP A 852 -19.42 -35.28 2.00
C ASP A 852 -20.31 -34.05 1.85
N MET A 853 -20.40 -33.49 0.63
CA MET A 853 -21.22 -32.31 0.34
C MET A 853 -22.71 -32.54 0.57
N LEU A 854 -23.22 -33.76 0.33
CA LEU A 854 -24.61 -34.13 0.60
C LEU A 854 -24.94 -34.21 2.10
N GLN A 855 -23.93 -34.37 2.96
CA GLN A 855 -24.08 -34.42 4.42
C GLN A 855 -23.90 -33.06 5.09
N LEU A 856 -23.65 -31.97 4.33
CA LEU A 856 -23.44 -30.65 4.92
C LEU A 856 -24.64 -30.14 5.70
N LYS A 857 -25.86 -30.53 5.32
CA LYS A 857 -27.08 -30.11 6.01
C LYS A 857 -27.10 -30.59 7.46
N GLU A 858 -26.57 -31.78 7.72
CA GLU A 858 -26.48 -32.39 9.04
C GLU A 858 -25.17 -32.02 9.77
N THR A 859 -24.04 -31.97 9.03
CA THR A 859 -22.70 -31.81 9.63
C THR A 859 -22.28 -30.36 9.80
N HIS A 860 -22.60 -29.48 8.85
CA HIS A 860 -22.15 -28.07 8.78
C HIS A 860 -23.28 -27.16 8.29
N LYS A 861 -24.31 -27.01 9.12
CA LYS A 861 -25.58 -26.36 8.75
C LYS A 861 -25.41 -24.91 8.28
N ASP A 862 -24.49 -24.17 8.87
CA ASP A 862 -24.14 -22.79 8.51
C ASP A 862 -23.52 -22.68 7.11
N VAL A 863 -22.61 -23.60 6.76
CA VAL A 863 -22.02 -23.69 5.42
C VAL A 863 -23.08 -24.07 4.39
N TYR A 864 -23.90 -25.09 4.70
CA TYR A 864 -25.01 -25.49 3.83
C TYR A 864 -25.98 -24.32 3.56
N GLN A 865 -26.39 -23.60 4.60
CA GLN A 865 -27.27 -22.43 4.46
C GLN A 865 -26.64 -21.32 3.61
N SER A 866 -25.33 -21.10 3.74
CA SER A 866 -24.60 -20.10 2.96
C SER A 866 -24.54 -20.47 1.47
N PHE A 867 -24.25 -21.74 1.13
CA PHE A 867 -24.28 -22.20 -0.27
C PHE A 867 -25.69 -22.18 -0.86
N GLN A 868 -26.71 -22.58 -0.10
CA GLN A 868 -28.10 -22.46 -0.53
C GLN A 868 -28.52 -20.99 -0.78
N ALA A 869 -27.95 -20.04 -0.03
CA ALA A 869 -28.15 -18.61 -0.26
C ALA A 869 -27.31 -18.04 -1.42
N GLY A 870 -26.55 -18.88 -2.14
CA GLY A 870 -25.75 -18.49 -3.29
C GLY A 870 -24.43 -17.81 -2.95
N HIS A 871 -23.92 -17.96 -1.71
CA HIS A 871 -22.64 -17.39 -1.26
C HIS A 871 -21.42 -18.14 -1.87
N HIS A 872 -21.33 -18.15 -3.20
CA HIS A 872 -20.20 -18.66 -3.97
C HIS A 872 -19.16 -17.56 -4.17
N VAL A 873 -17.98 -17.87 -4.71
CA VAL A 873 -17.00 -16.85 -5.08
C VAL A 873 -17.47 -16.10 -6.33
N ARG A 874 -17.35 -14.77 -6.34
CA ARG A 874 -17.89 -13.89 -7.39
C ARG A 874 -16.92 -12.76 -7.70
N ARG A 875 -16.66 -12.51 -8.99
CA ARG A 875 -15.71 -11.47 -9.43
C ARG A 875 -16.33 -10.07 -9.51
N THR A 876 -17.63 -9.97 -9.76
CA THR A 876 -18.36 -8.71 -9.98
C THR A 876 -19.76 -8.77 -9.38
N ASP A 877 -20.38 -7.61 -9.18
CA ASP A 877 -21.77 -7.46 -8.74
C ASP A 877 -22.79 -7.71 -9.87
N ARG A 878 -22.51 -8.63 -10.80
CA ARG A 878 -23.47 -9.10 -11.81
C ARG A 878 -24.03 -10.45 -11.38
N CYS A 879 -25.26 -10.78 -11.76
CA CYS A 879 -25.88 -12.07 -11.44
C CYS A 879 -25.14 -13.26 -12.10
N TRP A 880 -24.69 -13.11 -13.34
CA TRP A 880 -23.89 -14.13 -14.05
C TRP A 880 -22.38 -13.92 -13.84
N ALA A 881 -21.93 -13.93 -12.59
CA ALA A 881 -20.52 -13.64 -12.25
C ALA A 881 -19.91 -14.51 -11.16
N GLY A 882 -20.59 -15.59 -10.77
CA GLY A 882 -19.99 -16.66 -9.98
C GLY A 882 -18.79 -17.28 -10.70
N LEU A 883 -17.87 -17.82 -9.91
CA LEU A 883 -16.68 -18.54 -10.35
C LEU A 883 -16.42 -19.68 -9.38
N SER A 884 -15.80 -20.75 -9.89
CA SER A 884 -15.12 -21.74 -9.08
C SER A 884 -14.04 -21.06 -8.25
N THR A 885 -13.78 -21.56 -7.04
CA THR A 885 -12.91 -20.87 -6.08
C THR A 885 -11.44 -20.84 -6.52
N ASP A 886 -11.05 -21.77 -7.39
CA ASP A 886 -9.73 -22.00 -7.99
C ASP A 886 -9.50 -21.26 -9.32
N ARG A 887 -10.41 -20.36 -9.71
CA ARG A 887 -10.37 -19.60 -10.97
C ARG A 887 -10.20 -18.10 -10.76
#